data_AF-A0A521ICU3-F1
#
_entry.id   AF-A0A521ICU3-F1
#
_cell.length_a   1.000
_cell.length_b   1.000
_cell.length_c   1.000
_cell.angle_alpha   90.00
_cell.angle_beta   90.00
_cell.angle_gamma   90.00
#
_symmetry.space_group_name_H-M   'P 1'
#
loop_
_entity.id
_entity.type
_entity.pdbx_description
1 polymer ?
#
loop_
_entity_poly.entity_id
_entity_poly.type
_entity_poly.pdbx_seq_one_letter_code
_entity_poly.pdbx_strand_id
1 'polypeptide(L)'
;MATFADSDRDVFRPTGFTEEQKDIDLALYLLDRLETYAYPWNSEWDRDSEPTRVIANVCQVAEAISLIPFAHLTNHLFTPAIAWLTELSNFAWIHHRNYRHIRIYPSRFKTLTLFGHFARAPTVQNDFHALSEKLDSNTGRILNVAFNEMDTELVTMIWLDTIFNIERAGASTQVWSSGCACVLETLDTAFARWLEDTPPNGALFNLTTPRDASYALDLLLRAGRIQPRDERTLHALDQLMDEMQRRRAVDKIELGEMYCGLQLCAHGTSLPRAQESVRMLLRTLRKGYEQQQYHKVHLSFHALALRVIGTFYGSTFSSLLIESLWERGRQARETEHLLKVERRNNELKKLVHSRFHIQLGKPEVLSGGRAGNTVYRVQFGFITDATDANGTRMSFPENSLRVIIKEGDLPSLLHAREAYAKLPDDVKKFFAEHTSKPESISGDPHEPWYLIMQDLARFRTLSHELDRLDLPTPTMRQKEDIVRLTRVVARGLNTIHRVNQPLKDSAHTIDNFYLVPLQRQLGLLSRADGFPALKTLVFRKFKVNSYEYRPLSAYLARLRTHQDILRPKFIGLAHCDCHTRNLMIALNGSGTQNEDTMKFIDLEHLSYDQDYLVDYGLLLEDVAFYRYMPDRETRGAIGMDQILVQIPGAEPEGLVERWDVPLLRYPSFPPSTQMAMTFQYELLDELRDFADAVKDEHWKPRLWLNTARALTLLSVRRFMPAGGALRSNDDWALVAMIYAETVRLLSELVQFLDDDVPLPNVPFPGALRPT
;
A
#
# COMPACT_ATOMS: atom_id res chain seq x y z
N MET A 1 11.59 -17.70 -29.43
CA MET A 1 11.23 -16.76 -28.35
C MET A 1 11.22 -17.56 -27.06
N ALA A 2 11.83 -17.06 -25.99
CA ALA A 2 11.73 -17.73 -24.69
C ALA A 2 10.24 -17.80 -24.32
N THR A 3 9.73 -18.98 -24.04
CA THR A 3 8.36 -19.16 -23.55
C THR A 3 8.27 -18.52 -22.18
N PHE A 4 7.66 -17.34 -22.12
CA PHE A 4 7.44 -16.55 -20.92
C PHE A 4 6.20 -17.10 -20.19
N ALA A 5 6.38 -18.10 -19.34
CA ALA A 5 5.36 -18.58 -18.43
C ALA A 5 5.61 -17.96 -17.04
N ASP A 6 4.91 -16.87 -16.72
CA ASP A 6 4.84 -16.31 -15.37
C ASP A 6 3.38 -15.90 -15.08
N SER A 7 2.88 -16.25 -13.90
CA SER A 7 1.45 -16.29 -13.53
C SER A 7 0.78 -14.93 -13.31
N ASP A 8 1.49 -13.82 -13.54
CA ASP A 8 0.97 -12.43 -13.40
C ASP A 8 0.50 -11.82 -14.75
N ARG A 9 0.53 -12.58 -15.85
CA ARG A 9 0.27 -12.08 -17.22
C ARG A 9 -1.17 -11.65 -17.55
N ASP A 10 -2.14 -11.85 -16.66
CA ASP A 10 -3.55 -11.66 -17.01
C ASP A 10 -4.01 -10.19 -17.06
N VAL A 11 -3.22 -9.25 -16.54
CA VAL A 11 -3.61 -7.85 -16.44
C VAL A 11 -2.85 -6.98 -17.44
N PHE A 12 -3.55 -6.48 -18.46
CA PHE A 12 -2.99 -5.48 -19.37
C PHE A 12 -2.75 -4.15 -18.64
N ARG A 13 -1.51 -3.65 -18.69
CA ARG A 13 -1.15 -2.30 -18.24
C ARG A 13 -0.29 -1.64 -19.32
N PRO A 14 -0.74 -0.55 -19.95
CA PRO A 14 0.07 0.11 -20.95
C PRO A 14 1.27 0.80 -20.28
N THR A 15 2.45 0.69 -20.90
CA THR A 15 3.71 1.28 -20.42
C THR A 15 4.12 2.52 -21.23
N GLY A 16 3.53 2.71 -22.40
CA GLY A 16 3.76 3.86 -23.28
C GLY A 16 3.31 5.21 -22.71
N PHE A 17 4.07 6.27 -23.03
CA PHE A 17 3.77 7.65 -22.64
C PHE A 17 2.83 8.35 -23.63
N THR A 18 2.85 7.93 -24.89
CA THR A 18 1.98 8.44 -25.97
C THR A 18 0.81 7.51 -26.23
N GLU A 19 -0.29 8.02 -26.81
CA GLU A 19 -1.48 7.20 -27.12
C GLU A 19 -1.13 6.08 -28.11
N GLU A 20 -0.24 6.39 -29.06
CA GLU A 20 0.31 5.47 -30.03
C GLU A 20 1.08 4.33 -29.36
N GLN A 21 1.99 4.63 -28.44
CA GLN A 21 2.72 3.58 -27.70
C GLN A 21 1.78 2.71 -26.86
N LYS A 22 0.73 3.28 -26.25
CA LYS A 22 -0.26 2.51 -25.48
C LYS A 22 -1.08 1.57 -26.37
N ASP A 23 -1.42 1.99 -27.59
CA ASP A 23 -2.09 1.11 -28.56
C ASP A 23 -1.18 -0.01 -29.04
N ILE A 24 0.11 0.26 -29.23
CA ILE A 24 1.10 -0.74 -29.62
C ILE A 24 1.36 -1.73 -28.49
N ASP A 25 1.39 -1.26 -27.24
CA ASP A 25 1.43 -2.12 -26.05
C ASP A 25 0.21 -3.05 -26.01
N LEU A 26 -0.99 -2.52 -26.29
CA LEU A 26 -2.20 -3.33 -26.39
C LEU A 26 -2.09 -4.35 -27.54
N ALA A 27 -1.59 -3.96 -28.70
CA ALA A 27 -1.38 -4.87 -29.82
C ALA A 27 -0.41 -6.01 -29.48
N LEU A 28 0.69 -5.73 -28.77
CA LEU A 28 1.64 -6.74 -28.28
C LEU A 28 0.99 -7.68 -27.26
N TYR A 29 0.17 -7.16 -26.36
CA TYR A 29 -0.60 -7.96 -25.40
C TYR A 29 -1.60 -8.88 -26.12
N LEU A 30 -2.34 -8.36 -27.09
CA LEU A 30 -3.27 -9.14 -27.89
C LEU A 30 -2.55 -10.22 -28.70
N LEU A 31 -1.36 -9.93 -29.21
CA LEU A 31 -0.54 -10.90 -29.94
C LEU A 31 -0.10 -12.07 -29.08
N ASP A 32 0.46 -11.80 -27.90
CA ASP A 32 0.86 -12.83 -26.93
C ASP A 32 -0.35 -13.70 -26.51
N ARG A 33 -1.51 -13.05 -26.36
CA ARG A 33 -2.77 -13.73 -26.09
C ARG A 33 -3.19 -14.63 -27.25
N LEU A 34 -3.21 -14.12 -28.49
CA LEU A 34 -3.54 -14.90 -29.68
C LEU A 34 -2.55 -16.06 -29.88
N GLU A 35 -1.27 -15.89 -29.54
CA GLU A 35 -0.25 -16.94 -29.57
C GLU A 35 -0.53 -18.07 -28.57
N THR A 36 -0.91 -17.71 -27.34
CA THR A 36 -1.34 -18.65 -26.31
C THR A 36 -2.52 -19.51 -26.79
N TYR A 37 -3.42 -18.90 -27.56
CA TYR A 37 -4.59 -19.55 -28.15
C TYR A 37 -4.40 -19.99 -29.61
N ALA A 38 -3.20 -20.00 -30.20
CA ALA A 38 -3.08 -20.13 -31.66
C ALA A 38 -3.34 -21.54 -32.21
N TYR A 39 -3.35 -22.56 -31.35
CA TYR A 39 -3.49 -23.95 -31.78
C TYR A 39 -4.93 -24.45 -31.55
N PRO A 40 -5.68 -24.80 -32.62
CA PRO A 40 -7.06 -25.30 -32.52
C PRO A 40 -7.20 -26.63 -31.75
N TRP A 41 -6.09 -27.30 -31.44
CA TRP A 41 -6.03 -28.56 -30.68
C TRP A 41 -5.61 -28.39 -29.22
N ASN A 42 -5.27 -27.17 -28.78
CA ASN A 42 -5.06 -26.91 -27.35
C ASN A 42 -6.40 -27.00 -26.63
N SER A 43 -6.41 -27.65 -25.47
CA SER A 43 -7.60 -28.04 -24.70
C SER A 43 -8.52 -26.88 -24.25
N GLU A 44 -8.11 -25.62 -24.45
CA GLU A 44 -8.88 -24.42 -24.10
C GLU A 44 -9.69 -23.84 -25.27
N TRP A 45 -9.48 -24.31 -26.51
CA TRP A 45 -10.52 -24.19 -27.54
C TRP A 45 -11.60 -25.18 -27.14
N ASP A 46 -12.46 -24.74 -26.21
CA ASP A 46 -13.53 -25.49 -25.54
C ASP A 46 -13.87 -26.78 -26.31
N ARG A 47 -13.52 -27.95 -25.77
CA ARG A 47 -13.88 -29.22 -26.42
C ARG A 47 -15.40 -29.38 -26.60
N ASP A 48 -16.17 -28.52 -25.92
CA ASP A 48 -17.62 -28.36 -25.97
C ASP A 48 -18.10 -27.19 -26.89
N SER A 49 -17.19 -26.48 -27.57
CA SER A 49 -17.53 -25.39 -28.51
C SER A 49 -18.11 -25.92 -29.82
N GLU A 50 -19.08 -25.19 -30.37
CA GLU A 50 -19.61 -25.45 -31.71
C GLU A 50 -18.48 -25.34 -32.78
N PRO A 51 -18.29 -26.35 -33.66
CA PRO A 51 -17.19 -26.36 -34.63
C PRO A 51 -17.15 -25.14 -35.57
N THR A 52 -18.29 -24.57 -35.91
CA THR A 52 -18.42 -23.36 -36.76
C THR A 52 -17.79 -22.13 -36.10
N ARG A 53 -17.90 -22.01 -34.77
CA ARG A 53 -17.28 -20.95 -33.98
C ARG A 53 -15.76 -21.07 -33.92
N VAL A 54 -15.25 -22.31 -33.82
CA VAL A 54 -13.82 -22.58 -33.92
C VAL A 54 -13.29 -22.11 -35.27
N ILE A 55 -13.96 -22.44 -36.37
CA ILE A 55 -13.59 -21.96 -37.71
C ILE A 55 -13.60 -20.42 -37.77
N ALA A 56 -14.64 -19.79 -37.24
CA ALA A 56 -14.76 -18.33 -37.19
C ALA A 56 -13.56 -17.68 -36.47
N ASN A 57 -13.18 -18.20 -35.30
CA ASN A 57 -12.06 -17.72 -34.52
C ASN A 57 -10.73 -17.90 -35.28
N VAL A 58 -10.47 -19.08 -35.87
CA VAL A 58 -9.24 -19.31 -36.66
C VAL A 58 -9.15 -18.34 -37.84
N CYS A 59 -10.26 -18.09 -38.53
CA CYS A 59 -10.32 -17.11 -39.62
C CYS A 59 -9.96 -15.69 -39.13
N GLN A 60 -10.58 -15.23 -38.05
CA GLN A 60 -10.33 -13.91 -37.49
C GLN A 60 -8.89 -13.74 -37.00
N VAL A 61 -8.33 -14.76 -36.34
CA VAL A 61 -6.94 -14.79 -35.88
C VAL A 61 -5.99 -14.71 -37.08
N ALA A 62 -6.21 -15.53 -38.12
CA ALA A 62 -5.38 -15.51 -39.34
C ALA A 62 -5.43 -14.14 -40.04
N GLU A 63 -6.63 -13.55 -40.16
CA GLU A 63 -6.81 -12.19 -40.69
C GLU A 63 -6.07 -11.14 -39.85
N ALA A 64 -6.16 -11.21 -38.51
CA ALA A 64 -5.46 -10.28 -37.62
C ALA A 64 -3.94 -10.39 -37.68
N ILE A 65 -3.43 -11.62 -37.66
CA ILE A 65 -1.99 -11.91 -37.69
C ILE A 65 -1.37 -11.47 -39.01
N SER A 66 -2.12 -11.54 -40.12
CA SER A 66 -1.63 -11.10 -41.43
C SER A 66 -1.29 -9.61 -41.53
N LEU A 67 -1.84 -8.78 -40.62
CA LEU A 67 -1.53 -7.34 -40.57
C LEU A 67 -0.15 -7.05 -39.99
N ILE A 68 0.56 -8.07 -39.50
CA ILE A 68 1.89 -7.96 -38.91
C ILE A 68 2.90 -8.42 -39.96
N PRO A 69 3.77 -7.53 -40.48
CA PRO A 69 4.63 -7.86 -41.62
C PRO A 69 5.86 -8.72 -41.26
N PHE A 70 5.93 -9.23 -40.02
CA PHE A 70 7.05 -10.03 -39.54
C PHE A 70 6.76 -11.51 -39.70
N ALA A 71 6.93 -12.00 -40.93
CA ALA A 71 6.74 -13.42 -41.24
C ALA A 71 7.44 -14.35 -40.23
N HIS A 72 8.64 -14.01 -39.75
CA HIS A 72 9.35 -14.83 -38.76
C HIS A 72 8.72 -14.85 -37.35
N LEU A 73 7.92 -13.85 -36.98
CA LEU A 73 7.22 -13.78 -35.69
C LEU A 73 5.81 -14.36 -35.75
N THR A 74 5.23 -14.51 -36.94
CA THR A 74 3.81 -14.87 -37.07
C THR A 74 3.56 -16.10 -37.93
N ASN A 75 4.53 -16.54 -38.74
CA ASN A 75 4.39 -17.71 -39.62
C ASN A 75 4.09 -18.99 -38.85
N HIS A 76 4.58 -19.13 -37.62
CA HIS A 76 4.30 -20.31 -36.79
C HIS A 76 2.86 -20.37 -36.30
N LEU A 77 2.12 -19.26 -36.33
CA LEU A 77 0.69 -19.21 -36.01
C LEU A 77 -0.17 -19.20 -37.28
N PHE A 78 0.27 -18.45 -38.29
CA PHE A 78 -0.42 -18.29 -39.55
C PHE A 78 -0.42 -19.58 -40.38
N THR A 79 0.74 -20.24 -40.53
CA THR A 79 0.85 -21.45 -41.38
C THR A 79 -0.03 -22.59 -40.87
N PRO A 80 -0.04 -22.93 -39.55
CA PRO A 80 -0.93 -23.95 -39.03
C PRO A 80 -2.41 -23.58 -39.14
N ALA A 81 -2.79 -22.32 -38.92
CA ALA A 81 -4.17 -21.87 -39.07
C ALA A 81 -4.67 -22.08 -40.51
N ILE A 82 -3.87 -21.71 -41.51
CA ILE A 82 -4.19 -21.90 -42.92
C ILE A 82 -4.22 -23.38 -43.32
N ALA A 83 -3.26 -24.17 -42.85
CA ALA A 83 -3.25 -25.62 -43.08
C ALA A 83 -4.50 -26.28 -42.49
N TRP A 84 -4.87 -25.90 -41.27
CA TRP A 84 -6.06 -26.39 -40.58
C TRP A 84 -7.36 -26.02 -41.32
N LEU A 85 -7.51 -24.77 -41.74
CA LEU A 85 -8.66 -24.34 -42.55
C LEU A 85 -8.74 -25.07 -43.89
N THR A 86 -7.60 -25.47 -44.45
CA THR A 86 -7.54 -26.24 -45.70
C THR A 86 -7.97 -27.70 -45.49
N GLU A 87 -7.53 -28.32 -44.40
CA GLU A 87 -7.63 -29.78 -44.15
C GLU A 87 -8.63 -30.17 -43.04
N LEU A 88 -9.81 -29.55 -42.98
CA LEU A 88 -10.83 -29.85 -41.96
C LEU A 88 -11.23 -31.35 -41.86
N SER A 89 -10.99 -32.15 -42.91
CA SER A 89 -11.29 -33.59 -42.97
C SER A 89 -10.40 -34.48 -42.12
N ASN A 90 -9.23 -34.00 -41.75
CA ASN A 90 -8.19 -34.82 -41.11
C ASN A 90 -8.30 -34.81 -39.58
N PHE A 91 -9.24 -34.06 -38.99
CA PHE A 91 -9.36 -33.87 -37.54
C PHE A 91 -10.49 -34.71 -36.94
N ALA A 92 -10.11 -35.68 -36.11
CA ALA A 92 -10.97 -36.75 -35.57
C ALA A 92 -12.22 -36.28 -34.79
N TRP A 93 -12.22 -35.05 -34.26
CA TRP A 93 -13.34 -34.50 -33.47
C TRP A 93 -14.43 -33.85 -34.33
N ILE A 94 -14.18 -33.57 -35.61
CA ILE A 94 -15.20 -32.99 -36.53
C ILE A 94 -16.04 -34.12 -37.21
N HIS A 95 -15.93 -35.38 -36.76
CA HIS A 95 -16.67 -36.52 -37.33
C HIS A 95 -18.15 -36.63 -36.89
N HIS A 96 -18.81 -35.53 -36.51
CA HIS A 96 -20.24 -35.51 -36.18
C HIS A 96 -21.14 -35.58 -37.44
N ARG A 97 -22.42 -35.96 -37.27
CA ARG A 97 -23.43 -36.11 -38.35
C ARG A 97 -23.63 -34.87 -39.25
N ASN A 98 -23.09 -33.70 -38.87
CA ASN A 98 -23.18 -32.43 -39.61
C ASN A 98 -21.86 -31.97 -40.27
N TYR A 99 -20.89 -32.86 -40.46
CA TYR A 99 -19.58 -32.53 -41.03
C TYR A 99 -19.63 -31.74 -42.36
N ARG A 100 -20.55 -32.09 -43.28
CA ARG A 100 -20.71 -31.36 -44.56
C ARG A 100 -21.17 -29.92 -44.36
N HIS A 101 -22.00 -29.65 -43.35
CA HIS A 101 -22.49 -28.31 -43.02
C HIS A 101 -21.38 -27.41 -42.45
N ILE A 102 -20.49 -27.98 -41.65
CA ILE A 102 -19.34 -27.26 -41.05
C ILE A 102 -18.31 -26.86 -42.12
N ARG A 103 -18.06 -27.74 -43.11
CA ARG A 103 -17.10 -27.47 -44.18
C ARG A 103 -17.44 -26.29 -45.07
N ILE A 104 -18.74 -26.03 -45.25
CA ILE A 104 -19.24 -24.93 -46.09
C ILE A 104 -19.34 -23.59 -45.33
N TYR A 105 -18.67 -23.47 -44.18
CA TYR A 105 -18.67 -22.22 -43.40
C TYR A 105 -18.04 -21.05 -44.20
N PRO A 106 -18.77 -19.94 -44.46
CA PRO A 106 -18.36 -18.93 -45.44
C PRO A 106 -17.02 -18.24 -45.16
N SER A 107 -16.74 -17.88 -43.90
CA SER A 107 -15.52 -17.12 -43.54
C SER A 107 -14.23 -17.89 -43.84
N ARG A 108 -14.31 -19.23 -43.88
CA ARG A 108 -13.21 -20.12 -44.28
C ARG A 108 -12.73 -19.78 -45.69
N PHE A 109 -13.67 -19.65 -46.63
CA PHE A 109 -13.34 -19.41 -48.04
C PHE A 109 -12.79 -18.00 -48.25
N LYS A 110 -13.41 -17.00 -47.62
CA LYS A 110 -12.89 -15.63 -47.61
C LYS A 110 -11.45 -15.57 -47.10
N THR A 111 -11.17 -16.20 -45.97
CA THR A 111 -9.81 -16.21 -45.39
C THR A 111 -8.82 -16.91 -46.32
N LEU A 112 -9.15 -18.10 -46.84
CA LEU A 112 -8.26 -18.86 -47.72
C LEU A 112 -8.03 -18.17 -49.07
N THR A 113 -9.01 -17.43 -49.58
CA THR A 113 -8.87 -16.64 -50.83
C THR A 113 -8.01 -15.41 -50.60
N LEU A 114 -8.22 -14.68 -49.49
CA LEU A 114 -7.41 -13.52 -49.10
C LEU A 114 -5.92 -13.85 -49.05
N PHE A 115 -5.57 -15.06 -48.61
CA PHE A 115 -4.18 -15.51 -48.49
C PHE A 115 -3.67 -16.39 -49.64
N GLY A 116 -4.44 -16.57 -50.71
CA GLY A 116 -4.00 -17.30 -51.89
C GLY A 116 -3.87 -18.83 -51.71
N HIS A 117 -4.54 -19.41 -50.71
CA HIS A 117 -4.57 -20.85 -50.45
C HIS A 117 -5.82 -21.55 -51.02
N PHE A 118 -6.86 -20.78 -51.39
CA PHE A 118 -8.10 -21.31 -51.97
C PHE A 118 -7.88 -22.13 -53.25
N ALA A 119 -7.09 -21.61 -54.20
CA ALA A 119 -6.88 -22.27 -55.49
C ALA A 119 -6.01 -23.54 -55.40
N ARG A 120 -5.29 -23.74 -54.30
CA ARG A 120 -4.34 -24.85 -54.10
C ARG A 120 -5.00 -26.09 -53.50
N ALA A 121 -6.28 -26.00 -53.14
CA ALA A 121 -7.00 -27.05 -52.42
C ALA A 121 -8.33 -27.41 -53.12
N PRO A 122 -8.35 -28.47 -53.97
CA PRO A 122 -9.55 -28.86 -54.72
C PRO A 122 -10.76 -29.17 -53.82
N THR A 123 -10.54 -29.68 -52.62
CA THR A 123 -11.59 -29.97 -51.63
C THR A 123 -12.27 -28.70 -51.12
N VAL A 124 -11.53 -27.60 -50.95
CA VAL A 124 -12.05 -26.28 -50.55
C VAL A 124 -12.90 -25.69 -51.66
N GLN A 125 -12.45 -25.81 -52.92
CA GLN A 125 -13.21 -25.33 -54.08
C GLN A 125 -14.55 -26.06 -54.24
N ASN A 126 -14.55 -27.39 -54.06
CA ASN A 126 -15.78 -28.18 -54.08
C ASN A 126 -16.75 -27.79 -52.94
N ASP A 127 -16.22 -27.52 -51.75
CA ASP A 127 -17.04 -27.04 -50.63
C ASP A 127 -17.63 -25.64 -50.91
N PHE A 128 -16.87 -24.75 -51.53
CA PHE A 128 -17.36 -23.43 -51.93
C PHE A 128 -18.41 -23.52 -53.06
N HIS A 129 -18.25 -24.45 -53.99
CA HIS A 129 -19.27 -24.72 -55.01
C HIS A 129 -20.57 -25.20 -54.36
N ALA A 130 -20.49 -26.12 -53.39
CA ALA A 130 -21.65 -26.60 -52.64
C ALA A 130 -22.35 -25.49 -51.83
N LEU A 131 -21.60 -24.50 -51.33
CA LEU A 131 -22.19 -23.29 -50.75
C LEU A 131 -22.87 -22.43 -51.84
N SER A 132 -22.24 -22.27 -52.99
CA SER A 132 -22.74 -21.46 -54.11
C SER A 132 -24.01 -22.03 -54.75
N GLU A 133 -24.17 -23.36 -54.78
CA GLU A 133 -25.39 -24.04 -55.25
C GLU A 133 -26.63 -23.70 -54.42
N LYS A 134 -26.44 -23.15 -53.22
CA LYS A 134 -27.53 -22.71 -52.35
C LYS A 134 -27.96 -21.26 -52.58
N LEU A 135 -27.31 -20.56 -53.51
CA LEU A 135 -27.71 -19.22 -53.93
C LEU A 135 -29.04 -19.33 -54.69
N ASP A 136 -30.09 -18.74 -54.11
CA ASP A 136 -31.36 -18.60 -54.79
C ASP A 136 -31.29 -17.46 -55.82
N SER A 137 -31.48 -17.82 -57.08
CA SER A 137 -31.35 -16.90 -58.22
C SER A 137 -32.43 -15.81 -58.29
N ASN A 138 -33.54 -15.97 -57.57
CA ASN A 138 -34.64 -14.99 -57.55
C ASN A 138 -34.45 -13.94 -56.46
N THR A 139 -33.88 -14.32 -55.32
CA THR A 139 -33.70 -13.44 -54.15
C THR A 139 -32.26 -12.95 -53.98
N GLY A 140 -31.30 -13.58 -54.66
CA GLY A 140 -29.87 -13.29 -54.48
C GLY A 140 -29.40 -13.63 -53.07
N ARG A 141 -29.94 -14.67 -52.43
CA ARG A 141 -29.60 -15.07 -51.06
C ARG A 141 -29.16 -16.51 -50.99
N ILE A 142 -28.20 -16.81 -50.11
CA ILE A 142 -27.81 -18.19 -49.81
C ILE A 142 -28.80 -18.78 -48.83
N LEU A 143 -29.68 -19.66 -49.29
CA LEU A 143 -30.74 -20.27 -48.47
C LEU A 143 -30.35 -21.65 -47.92
N ASN A 144 -31.12 -22.15 -46.95
CA ASN A 144 -30.93 -23.51 -46.40
C ASN A 144 -29.52 -23.76 -45.81
N VAL A 145 -28.98 -22.72 -45.16
CA VAL A 145 -27.78 -22.77 -44.33
C VAL A 145 -28.08 -22.02 -43.04
N ALA A 146 -28.08 -22.71 -41.91
CA ALA A 146 -28.25 -22.10 -40.58
C ALA A 146 -26.94 -22.23 -39.80
N PHE A 147 -26.31 -21.10 -39.49
CA PHE A 147 -25.19 -21.04 -38.54
C PHE A 147 -25.65 -20.23 -37.34
N ASN A 148 -25.36 -20.69 -36.12
CA ASN A 148 -25.86 -20.05 -34.90
C ASN A 148 -25.39 -18.59 -34.72
N GLU A 149 -24.33 -18.18 -35.43
CA GLU A 149 -23.68 -16.86 -35.30
C GLU A 149 -23.80 -16.00 -36.58
N MET A 150 -24.42 -16.49 -37.66
CA MET A 150 -24.55 -15.77 -38.93
C MET A 150 -25.97 -15.88 -39.50
N ASP A 151 -26.55 -14.73 -39.83
CA ASP A 151 -27.77 -14.66 -40.61
C ASP A 151 -27.48 -14.91 -42.11
N THR A 152 -28.56 -15.08 -42.87
CA THR A 152 -28.50 -15.42 -44.30
C THR A 152 -27.83 -14.30 -45.10
N GLU A 153 -28.04 -13.06 -44.68
CA GLU A 153 -27.49 -11.83 -45.26
C GLU A 153 -25.97 -11.79 -45.12
N LEU A 154 -25.44 -12.01 -43.91
CA LEU A 154 -24.00 -12.04 -43.67
C LEU A 154 -23.32 -13.20 -44.39
N VAL A 155 -23.95 -14.39 -44.42
CA VAL A 155 -23.47 -15.54 -45.21
C VAL A 155 -23.32 -15.16 -46.69
N THR A 156 -24.33 -14.49 -47.24
CA THR A 156 -24.36 -14.06 -48.65
C THR A 156 -23.31 -12.98 -48.93
N MET A 157 -23.14 -12.02 -48.03
CA MET A 157 -22.10 -10.99 -48.17
C MET A 157 -20.68 -11.56 -48.10
N ILE A 158 -20.42 -12.51 -47.18
CA ILE A 158 -19.10 -13.17 -47.09
C ILE A 158 -18.82 -14.02 -48.33
N TRP A 159 -19.85 -14.66 -48.91
CA TRP A 159 -19.73 -15.35 -50.19
C TRP A 159 -19.33 -14.38 -51.31
N LEU A 160 -19.98 -13.21 -51.40
CA LEU A 160 -19.63 -12.19 -52.39
C LEU A 160 -18.20 -11.67 -52.19
N ASP A 161 -17.78 -11.42 -50.95
CA ASP A 161 -16.40 -11.03 -50.61
C ASP A 161 -15.39 -12.09 -51.08
N THR A 162 -15.71 -13.37 -50.86
CA THR A 162 -14.88 -14.49 -51.32
C THR A 162 -14.67 -14.42 -52.83
N ILE A 163 -15.74 -14.15 -53.61
CA ILE A 163 -15.65 -14.03 -55.07
C ILE A 163 -14.78 -12.84 -55.47
N PHE A 164 -14.96 -11.68 -54.85
CA PHE A 164 -14.10 -10.53 -55.12
C PHE A 164 -12.62 -10.81 -54.83
N ASN A 165 -12.31 -11.61 -53.80
CA ASN A 165 -10.94 -12.02 -53.54
C ASN A 165 -10.41 -13.02 -54.57
N ILE A 166 -11.26 -13.91 -55.11
CA ILE A 166 -10.91 -14.81 -56.23
C ILE A 166 -10.60 -14.00 -57.50
N GLU A 167 -11.45 -13.01 -57.84
CA GLU A 167 -11.24 -12.13 -59.00
C GLU A 167 -9.96 -11.32 -58.88
N ARG A 168 -9.73 -10.74 -57.69
CA ARG A 168 -8.51 -9.99 -57.39
C ARG A 168 -7.25 -10.87 -57.50
N ALA A 169 -7.36 -12.16 -57.21
CA ALA A 169 -6.28 -13.13 -57.39
C ALA A 169 -6.09 -13.57 -58.86
N GLY A 170 -6.89 -13.06 -59.79
CA GLY A 170 -6.79 -13.31 -61.23
C GLY A 170 -7.45 -14.61 -61.71
N ALA A 171 -8.28 -15.25 -60.88
CA ALA A 171 -9.00 -16.46 -61.26
C ALA A 171 -10.37 -16.14 -61.88
N SER A 172 -10.82 -16.99 -62.82
CA SER A 172 -12.12 -16.80 -63.48
C SER A 172 -13.29 -17.08 -62.54
N THR A 173 -14.25 -16.16 -62.50
CA THR A 173 -15.49 -16.23 -61.70
C THR A 173 -16.74 -16.27 -62.57
N GLN A 174 -16.59 -16.56 -63.87
CA GLN A 174 -17.67 -16.49 -64.88
C GLN A 174 -18.90 -17.32 -64.48
N VAL A 175 -18.71 -18.45 -63.81
CA VAL A 175 -19.77 -19.36 -63.34
C VAL A 175 -20.69 -18.70 -62.31
N TRP A 176 -20.21 -17.72 -61.55
CA TRP A 176 -20.98 -17.02 -60.51
C TRP A 176 -21.45 -15.61 -60.92
N SER A 177 -21.08 -15.15 -62.11
CA SER A 177 -21.30 -13.76 -62.57
C SER A 177 -22.76 -13.27 -62.48
N SER A 178 -23.72 -14.09 -62.89
CA SER A 178 -25.16 -13.78 -62.80
C SER A 178 -25.64 -13.70 -61.34
N GLY A 179 -25.15 -14.61 -60.49
CA GLY A 179 -25.40 -14.60 -59.06
C GLY A 179 -24.84 -13.36 -58.37
N CYS A 180 -23.59 -12.99 -58.67
CA CYS A 180 -22.96 -11.78 -58.14
C CYS A 180 -23.73 -10.51 -58.52
N ALA A 181 -24.19 -10.41 -59.78
CA ALA A 181 -24.98 -9.27 -60.23
C ALA A 181 -26.29 -9.14 -59.44
N CYS A 182 -27.00 -10.26 -59.23
CA CYS A 182 -28.24 -10.30 -58.45
C CYS A 182 -28.01 -9.94 -56.97
N VAL A 183 -26.98 -10.50 -56.33
CA VAL A 183 -26.63 -10.18 -54.93
C VAL A 183 -26.29 -8.70 -54.78
N LEU A 184 -25.52 -8.13 -55.71
CA LEU A 184 -25.12 -6.73 -55.67
C LEU A 184 -26.32 -5.76 -55.81
N GLU A 185 -27.27 -6.08 -56.69
CA GLU A 185 -28.49 -5.27 -56.86
C GLU A 185 -29.36 -5.29 -55.60
N THR A 186 -29.54 -6.47 -55.01
CA THR A 186 -30.27 -6.65 -53.76
C THR A 186 -29.57 -5.96 -52.58
N LEU A 187 -28.24 -6.05 -52.51
CA LEU A 187 -27.43 -5.40 -51.48
C LEU A 187 -27.47 -3.87 -51.59
N ASP A 188 -27.37 -3.31 -52.81
CA ASP A 188 -27.46 -1.85 -53.03
C ASP A 188 -28.84 -1.32 -52.63
N THR A 189 -29.90 -2.06 -52.96
CA THR A 189 -31.27 -1.74 -52.53
C THR A 189 -31.42 -1.78 -51.01
N ALA A 190 -30.89 -2.82 -50.35
CA ALA A 190 -30.94 -2.94 -48.89
C ALA A 190 -30.13 -1.83 -48.20
N PHE A 191 -28.98 -1.47 -48.78
CA PHE A 191 -28.13 -0.39 -48.29
C PHE A 191 -28.78 0.99 -48.43
N ALA A 192 -29.44 1.27 -49.55
CA ALA A 192 -30.21 2.51 -49.72
C ALA A 192 -31.32 2.65 -48.66
N ARG A 193 -32.08 1.57 -48.40
CA ARG A 193 -33.14 1.58 -47.39
C ARG A 193 -32.60 1.80 -45.97
N TRP A 194 -31.46 1.20 -45.66
CA TRP A 194 -30.78 1.39 -44.38
C TRP A 194 -30.39 2.87 -44.18
N LEU A 195 -29.85 3.51 -45.22
CA LEU A 195 -29.53 4.95 -45.17
C LEU A 195 -30.75 5.84 -44.99
N GLU A 196 -31.91 5.43 -45.53
CA GLU A 196 -33.18 6.15 -45.44
C GLU A 196 -33.97 5.83 -44.15
N ASP A 197 -33.45 4.98 -43.26
CA ASP A 197 -34.11 4.50 -42.03
C ASP A 197 -35.53 3.93 -42.29
N THR A 198 -35.71 3.27 -43.44
CA THR A 198 -37.01 2.74 -43.85
C THR A 198 -37.23 1.33 -43.28
N PRO A 199 -38.36 1.03 -42.60
CA PRO A 199 -38.59 -0.26 -41.98
C PRO A 199 -38.66 -1.42 -43.00
N PRO A 200 -38.20 -2.63 -42.64
CA PRO A 200 -37.98 -3.74 -43.58
C PRO A 200 -39.27 -4.49 -44.01
N ASN A 201 -40.40 -3.80 -44.18
CA ASN A 201 -41.69 -4.42 -44.47
C ASN A 201 -41.66 -5.22 -45.78
N GLY A 202 -41.58 -6.56 -45.66
CA GLY A 202 -41.57 -7.49 -46.80
C GLY A 202 -40.27 -7.51 -47.60
N ALA A 203 -39.19 -6.92 -47.09
CA ALA A 203 -37.92 -6.82 -47.79
C ALA A 203 -37.20 -8.19 -47.89
N LEU A 204 -36.71 -8.51 -49.09
CA LEU A 204 -36.03 -9.78 -49.36
C LEU A 204 -34.66 -9.88 -48.67
N PHE A 205 -33.95 -8.77 -48.43
CA PHE A 205 -32.60 -8.69 -47.85
C PHE A 205 -32.53 -7.48 -46.90
N ASN A 206 -32.08 -7.66 -45.66
CA ASN A 206 -32.15 -6.62 -44.62
C ASN A 206 -30.83 -6.43 -43.86
N LEU A 207 -30.34 -5.19 -43.84
CA LEU A 207 -29.18 -4.79 -43.03
C LEU A 207 -29.68 -4.37 -41.65
N THR A 208 -29.77 -5.33 -40.72
CA THR A 208 -30.40 -5.12 -39.41
C THR A 208 -29.43 -4.60 -38.35
N THR A 209 -28.12 -4.76 -38.58
CA THR A 209 -27.09 -4.35 -37.62
C THR A 209 -26.07 -3.40 -38.24
N PRO A 210 -25.40 -2.55 -37.43
CA PRO A 210 -24.33 -1.68 -37.89
C PRO A 210 -23.16 -2.45 -38.50
N ARG A 211 -22.90 -3.67 -37.99
CA ARG A 211 -21.93 -4.60 -38.56
C ARG A 211 -22.25 -4.88 -40.02
N ASP A 212 -23.48 -5.30 -40.31
CA ASP A 212 -23.90 -5.72 -41.64
C ASP A 212 -23.90 -4.54 -42.61
N ALA A 213 -24.35 -3.36 -42.16
CA ALA A 213 -24.28 -2.13 -42.93
C ALA A 213 -22.83 -1.69 -43.23
N SER A 214 -21.93 -1.79 -42.25
CA SER A 214 -20.50 -1.49 -42.45
C SER A 214 -19.86 -2.44 -43.47
N TYR A 215 -20.23 -3.73 -43.44
CA TYR A 215 -19.71 -4.72 -44.36
C TYR A 215 -20.29 -4.54 -45.79
N ALA A 216 -21.57 -4.19 -45.90
CA ALA A 216 -22.22 -3.84 -47.17
C ALA A 216 -21.55 -2.63 -47.84
N LEU A 217 -21.22 -1.59 -47.08
CA LEU A 217 -20.49 -0.41 -47.57
C LEU A 217 -19.17 -0.81 -48.25
N ASP A 218 -18.37 -1.67 -47.62
CA ASP A 218 -17.09 -2.14 -48.19
C ASP A 218 -17.30 -2.86 -49.53
N LEU A 219 -18.27 -3.78 -49.58
CA LEU A 219 -18.54 -4.56 -50.77
C LEU A 219 -19.06 -3.71 -51.93
N LEU A 220 -19.93 -2.74 -51.66
CA LEU A 220 -20.47 -1.84 -52.68
C LEU A 220 -19.39 -0.89 -53.22
N LEU A 221 -18.48 -0.40 -52.36
CA LEU A 221 -17.31 0.38 -52.78
C LEU A 221 -16.37 -0.45 -53.66
N ARG A 222 -16.05 -1.69 -53.25
CA ARG A 222 -15.19 -2.59 -54.03
C ARG A 222 -15.80 -3.00 -55.36
N ALA A 223 -17.12 -3.14 -55.42
CA ALA A 223 -17.88 -3.40 -56.64
C ALA A 223 -18.01 -2.17 -57.56
N GLY A 224 -17.59 -0.99 -57.10
CA GLY A 224 -17.75 0.27 -57.83
C GLY A 224 -19.21 0.75 -57.97
N ARG A 225 -20.13 0.24 -57.14
CA ARG A 225 -21.55 0.64 -57.14
C ARG A 225 -21.77 2.01 -56.50
N ILE A 226 -20.88 2.40 -55.60
CA ILE A 226 -20.77 3.71 -54.96
C ILE A 226 -19.30 4.14 -54.97
N GLN A 227 -19.01 5.45 -55.00
CA GLN A 227 -17.63 5.96 -54.96
C GLN A 227 -17.25 6.46 -53.57
N PRO A 228 -15.95 6.40 -53.18
CA PRO A 228 -15.47 6.81 -51.85
C PRO A 228 -15.84 8.24 -51.40
N ARG A 229 -16.20 9.14 -52.34
CA ARG A 229 -16.52 10.55 -52.07
C ARG A 229 -17.96 10.92 -52.45
N ASP A 230 -18.79 9.96 -52.81
CA ASP A 230 -20.18 10.25 -53.13
C ASP A 230 -20.97 10.57 -51.85
N GLU A 231 -22.03 11.37 -52.00
CA GLU A 231 -22.90 11.76 -50.88
C GLU A 231 -23.46 10.55 -50.13
N ARG A 232 -23.81 9.47 -50.85
CA ARG A 232 -24.25 8.19 -50.25
C ARG A 232 -23.19 7.57 -49.33
N THR A 233 -21.92 7.61 -49.73
CA THR A 233 -20.81 7.07 -48.94
C THR A 233 -20.50 7.94 -47.74
N LEU A 234 -20.48 9.26 -47.91
CA LEU A 234 -20.28 10.19 -46.79
C LEU A 234 -21.41 10.08 -45.76
N HIS A 235 -22.67 10.02 -46.21
CA HIS A 235 -23.82 9.80 -45.34
C HIS A 235 -23.73 8.46 -44.59
N ALA A 236 -23.33 7.38 -45.27
CA ALA A 236 -23.09 6.09 -44.61
C ALA A 236 -22.02 6.17 -43.53
N LEU A 237 -20.88 6.82 -43.81
CA LEU A 237 -19.80 6.99 -42.84
C LEU A 237 -20.27 7.83 -41.63
N ASP A 238 -21.06 8.88 -41.85
CA ASP A 238 -21.67 9.67 -40.77
C ASP A 238 -22.62 8.82 -39.91
N GLN A 239 -23.51 8.02 -40.50
CA GLN A 239 -24.40 7.13 -39.75
C GLN A 239 -23.63 6.08 -38.93
N LEU A 240 -22.55 5.51 -39.48
CA LEU A 240 -21.68 4.58 -38.76
C LEU A 240 -20.98 5.25 -37.57
N MET A 241 -20.53 6.50 -37.72
CA MET A 241 -19.94 7.28 -36.62
C MET A 241 -20.98 7.57 -35.53
N ASP A 242 -22.18 7.99 -35.90
CA ASP A 242 -23.26 8.30 -34.96
C ASP A 242 -23.72 7.05 -34.19
N GLU A 243 -23.75 5.89 -34.86
CA GLU A 243 -24.06 4.61 -34.22
C GLU A 243 -22.96 4.17 -33.24
N MET A 244 -21.68 4.33 -33.61
CA MET A 244 -20.56 4.11 -32.69
C MET A 244 -20.59 5.07 -31.49
N GLN A 245 -21.18 6.25 -31.62
CA GLN A 245 -21.35 7.21 -30.53
C GLN A 245 -22.55 6.88 -29.63
N ARG A 246 -23.71 6.54 -30.20
CA ARG A 246 -24.94 6.21 -29.45
C ARG A 246 -24.75 5.02 -28.51
N ARG A 247 -23.97 4.02 -28.89
CA ARG A 247 -23.73 2.81 -28.08
C ARG A 247 -22.68 2.98 -26.98
N ARG A 248 -21.95 4.12 -26.94
CA ARG A 248 -20.92 4.39 -25.90
C ARG A 248 -21.48 4.60 -24.49
N ALA A 249 -22.79 4.83 -24.33
CA ALA A 249 -23.40 5.05 -23.02
C ALA A 249 -23.30 3.83 -22.08
N VAL A 250 -22.89 2.66 -22.57
CA VAL A 250 -22.86 1.39 -21.83
C VAL A 250 -21.43 0.98 -21.41
N ASP A 251 -20.40 1.78 -21.67
CA ASP A 251 -18.98 1.53 -21.28
C ASP A 251 -18.40 0.16 -21.75
N LYS A 252 -19.11 -0.57 -22.64
CA LYS A 252 -18.72 -1.87 -23.19
C LYS A 252 -18.78 -1.83 -24.71
N ILE A 253 -17.73 -2.32 -25.35
CA ILE A 253 -17.64 -2.43 -26.82
C ILE A 253 -18.16 -3.80 -27.26
N GLU A 254 -18.96 -3.84 -28.32
CA GLU A 254 -19.39 -5.07 -28.98
C GLU A 254 -18.64 -5.27 -30.32
N LEU A 255 -18.92 -6.39 -30.98
CA LEU A 255 -18.29 -6.70 -32.28
C LEU A 255 -18.69 -5.68 -33.36
N GLY A 256 -19.91 -5.16 -33.31
CA GLY A 256 -20.43 -4.22 -34.31
C GLY A 256 -19.61 -2.94 -34.40
N GLU A 257 -19.26 -2.33 -33.26
CA GLU A 257 -18.47 -1.10 -33.22
C GLU A 257 -17.05 -1.31 -33.74
N MET A 258 -16.47 -2.50 -33.56
CA MET A 258 -15.15 -2.80 -34.12
C MET A 258 -15.20 -2.97 -35.64
N TYR A 259 -16.25 -3.58 -36.19
CA TYR A 259 -16.46 -3.64 -37.64
C TYR A 259 -16.67 -2.25 -38.23
N CYS A 260 -17.49 -1.39 -37.60
CA CYS A 260 -17.61 0.01 -38.00
C CYS A 260 -16.24 0.72 -37.95
N GLY A 261 -15.47 0.50 -36.88
CA GLY A 261 -14.12 1.03 -36.71
C GLY A 261 -13.18 0.63 -37.85
N LEU A 262 -13.19 -0.63 -38.28
CA LEU A 262 -12.41 -1.09 -39.43
C LEU A 262 -12.77 -0.34 -40.72
N GLN A 263 -14.06 -0.15 -40.99
CA GLN A 263 -14.50 0.52 -42.21
C GLN A 263 -14.20 2.02 -42.18
N LEU A 264 -14.30 2.67 -41.02
CA LEU A 264 -13.84 4.04 -40.83
C LEU A 264 -12.32 4.16 -41.03
N CYS A 265 -11.54 3.16 -40.60
CA CYS A 265 -10.10 3.13 -40.88
C CYS A 265 -9.80 2.96 -42.37
N ALA A 266 -10.54 2.11 -43.07
CA ALA A 266 -10.30 1.80 -44.48
C ALA A 266 -10.76 2.93 -45.42
N HIS A 267 -11.95 3.48 -45.19
CA HIS A 267 -12.64 4.38 -46.12
C HIS A 267 -12.74 5.83 -45.61
N GLY A 268 -12.59 6.05 -44.30
CA GLY A 268 -12.69 7.36 -43.64
C GLY A 268 -11.35 8.06 -43.37
N THR A 269 -10.24 7.63 -43.98
CA THR A 269 -8.89 8.17 -43.70
C THR A 269 -8.76 9.68 -43.89
N SER A 270 -9.47 10.23 -44.87
CA SER A 270 -9.44 11.66 -45.21
C SER A 270 -10.39 12.52 -44.36
N LEU A 271 -11.21 11.91 -43.50
CA LEU A 271 -12.20 12.60 -42.67
C LEU A 271 -11.71 12.72 -41.22
N PRO A 272 -11.40 13.93 -40.71
CA PRO A 272 -10.92 14.11 -39.34
C PRO A 272 -11.88 13.54 -38.27
N ARG A 273 -13.19 13.66 -38.50
CA ARG A 273 -14.24 13.13 -37.60
C ARG A 273 -14.23 11.61 -37.52
N ALA A 274 -13.92 10.92 -38.62
CA ALA A 274 -13.81 9.46 -38.66
C ALA A 274 -12.56 9.00 -37.91
N GLN A 275 -11.42 9.67 -38.13
CA GLN A 275 -10.18 9.42 -37.40
C GLN A 275 -10.37 9.57 -35.89
N GLU A 276 -11.04 10.65 -35.44
CA GLU A 276 -11.30 10.85 -34.02
C GLU A 276 -12.27 9.81 -33.43
N SER A 277 -13.29 9.42 -34.19
CA SER A 277 -14.21 8.36 -33.79
C SER A 277 -13.48 7.04 -33.53
N VAL A 278 -12.51 6.68 -34.38
CA VAL A 278 -11.67 5.49 -34.20
C VAL A 278 -10.69 5.65 -33.03
N ARG A 279 -10.02 6.80 -32.87
CA ARG A 279 -9.14 7.03 -31.69
C ARG A 279 -9.89 6.84 -30.37
N MET A 280 -11.12 7.34 -30.32
CA MET A 280 -11.97 7.18 -29.15
C MET A 280 -12.39 5.71 -28.95
N LEU A 281 -12.63 4.94 -30.03
CA LEU A 281 -12.85 3.50 -29.93
C LEU A 281 -11.61 2.80 -29.32
N LEU A 282 -10.41 3.12 -29.80
CA LEU A 282 -9.15 2.56 -29.28
C LEU A 282 -8.92 2.90 -27.80
N ARG A 283 -9.20 4.14 -27.38
CA ARG A 283 -9.17 4.55 -25.96
C ARG A 283 -10.10 3.71 -25.10
N THR A 284 -11.34 3.51 -25.54
CA THR A 284 -12.32 2.69 -24.81
C THR A 284 -11.93 1.21 -24.80
N LEU A 285 -11.36 0.68 -25.88
CA LEU A 285 -10.80 -0.67 -25.91
C LEU A 285 -9.70 -0.83 -24.85
N ARG A 286 -8.70 0.07 -24.85
CA ARG A 286 -7.60 0.04 -23.87
C ARG A 286 -8.12 0.09 -22.43
N LYS A 287 -9.02 1.04 -22.12
CA LYS A 287 -9.63 1.16 -20.79
C LYS A 287 -10.31 -0.15 -20.37
N GLY A 288 -11.04 -0.82 -21.26
CA GLY A 288 -11.67 -2.09 -20.94
C GLY A 288 -10.68 -3.24 -20.71
N TYR A 289 -9.53 -3.27 -21.41
CA TYR A 289 -8.46 -4.24 -21.12
C TYR A 289 -7.72 -3.94 -19.80
N GLU A 290 -7.45 -2.66 -19.50
CA GLU A 290 -6.90 -2.24 -18.21
C GLU A 290 -7.81 -2.64 -17.04
N GLN A 291 -9.12 -2.56 -17.24
CA GLN A 291 -10.15 -2.95 -16.29
C GLN A 291 -10.51 -4.45 -16.36
N GLN A 292 -9.80 -5.25 -17.16
CA GLN A 292 -10.04 -6.69 -17.36
C GLN A 292 -11.45 -7.07 -17.83
N GLN A 293 -12.23 -6.11 -18.37
CA GLN A 293 -13.59 -6.34 -18.83
C GLN A 293 -13.66 -7.36 -19.98
N TYR A 294 -12.60 -7.40 -20.78
CA TYR A 294 -12.50 -8.28 -21.95
C TYR A 294 -11.73 -9.58 -21.65
N HIS A 295 -11.39 -9.92 -20.41
CA HIS A 295 -10.58 -11.12 -20.16
C HIS A 295 -11.32 -12.44 -20.46
N LYS A 296 -12.66 -12.43 -20.50
CA LYS A 296 -13.49 -13.62 -20.76
C LYS A 296 -14.27 -13.56 -22.07
N VAL A 297 -13.99 -12.58 -22.94
CA VAL A 297 -14.69 -12.48 -24.23
C VAL A 297 -14.05 -13.42 -25.26
N HIS A 298 -14.77 -13.69 -26.34
CA HIS A 298 -14.33 -14.64 -27.37
C HIS A 298 -13.09 -14.18 -28.12
N LEU A 299 -12.30 -15.15 -28.61
CA LEU A 299 -11.06 -14.89 -29.34
C LEU A 299 -11.24 -13.99 -30.57
N SER A 300 -12.38 -14.09 -31.24
CA SER A 300 -12.78 -13.20 -32.34
C SER A 300 -12.77 -11.73 -31.96
N PHE A 301 -13.13 -11.38 -30.72
CA PHE A 301 -13.06 -10.01 -30.22
C PHE A 301 -11.62 -9.51 -30.14
N HIS A 302 -10.71 -10.32 -29.58
CA HIS A 302 -9.29 -9.99 -29.46
C HIS A 302 -8.62 -9.81 -30.81
N ALA A 303 -8.90 -10.74 -31.73
CA ALA A 303 -8.41 -10.67 -33.11
C ALA A 303 -8.93 -9.41 -33.82
N LEU A 304 -10.22 -9.07 -33.64
CA LEU A 304 -10.81 -7.90 -34.27
C LEU A 304 -10.26 -6.59 -33.68
N ALA A 305 -10.03 -6.52 -32.37
CA ALA A 305 -9.38 -5.38 -31.73
C ALA A 305 -7.97 -5.15 -32.29
N LEU A 306 -7.17 -6.21 -32.45
CA LEU A 306 -5.85 -6.14 -33.08
C LEU A 306 -5.95 -5.64 -34.53
N ARG A 307 -6.97 -6.08 -35.27
CA ARG A 307 -7.21 -5.60 -36.64
C ARG A 307 -7.54 -4.12 -36.72
N VAL A 308 -8.36 -3.61 -35.79
CA VAL A 308 -8.68 -2.17 -35.75
C VAL A 308 -7.40 -1.37 -35.51
N ILE A 309 -6.56 -1.78 -34.55
CA ILE A 309 -5.27 -1.12 -34.27
C ILE A 309 -4.37 -1.17 -35.51
N GLY A 310 -4.17 -2.35 -36.09
CA GLY A 310 -3.31 -2.53 -37.26
C GLY A 310 -3.78 -1.73 -38.48
N THR A 311 -5.10 -1.68 -38.72
CA THR A 311 -5.69 -0.93 -39.84
C THR A 311 -5.60 0.58 -39.62
N PHE A 312 -5.81 1.05 -38.39
CA PHE A 312 -5.73 2.47 -38.04
C PHE A 312 -4.33 3.05 -38.23
N TYR A 313 -3.29 2.35 -37.75
CA TYR A 313 -1.91 2.77 -37.89
C TYR A 313 -1.30 2.43 -39.27
N GLY A 314 -1.91 1.50 -40.02
CA GLY A 314 -1.47 1.15 -41.37
C GLY A 314 0.02 0.79 -41.43
N SER A 315 0.79 1.43 -42.31
CA SER A 315 2.20 1.13 -42.49
C SER A 315 3.08 1.50 -41.29
N THR A 316 2.68 2.44 -40.43
CA THR A 316 3.49 2.85 -39.25
C THR A 316 3.38 1.84 -38.10
N PHE A 317 2.30 1.05 -38.07
CA PHE A 317 2.07 0.01 -37.06
C PHE A 317 3.29 -0.90 -36.86
N SER A 318 3.93 -1.25 -37.97
CA SER A 318 5.02 -2.23 -38.01
C SER A 318 6.31 -1.67 -37.42
N SER A 319 6.65 -0.43 -37.75
CA SER A 319 7.84 0.25 -37.21
C SER A 319 7.71 0.42 -35.69
N LEU A 320 6.53 0.82 -35.21
CA LEU A 320 6.27 0.99 -33.79
C LEU A 320 6.32 -0.34 -33.04
N LEU A 321 5.77 -1.42 -33.61
CA LEU A 321 5.82 -2.76 -33.02
C LEU A 321 7.27 -3.27 -32.84
N ILE A 322 8.14 -3.05 -33.84
CA ILE A 322 9.57 -3.41 -33.77
C ILE A 322 10.26 -2.65 -32.63
N GLU A 323 10.06 -1.33 -32.58
CA GLU A 323 10.71 -0.46 -31.60
C GLU A 323 10.39 -0.93 -30.18
N SER A 324 9.10 -1.16 -29.90
CA SER A 324 8.64 -1.68 -28.61
C SER A 324 9.20 -3.07 -28.29
N LEU A 325 9.29 -3.98 -29.27
CA LEU A 325 9.89 -5.31 -29.06
C LEU A 325 11.40 -5.24 -28.74
N TRP A 326 12.14 -4.36 -29.41
CA TRP A 326 13.57 -4.15 -29.13
C TRP A 326 13.82 -3.55 -27.76
N GLU A 327 13.00 -2.58 -27.36
CA GLU A 327 13.11 -1.96 -26.04
C GLU A 327 12.86 -2.98 -24.92
N ARG A 328 11.78 -3.76 -25.02
CA ARG A 328 11.49 -4.86 -24.09
C ARG A 328 12.62 -5.90 -24.06
N GLY A 329 13.19 -6.25 -25.21
CA GLY A 329 14.31 -7.18 -25.31
C GLY A 329 15.61 -6.68 -24.64
N ARG A 330 15.88 -5.37 -24.71
CA ARG A 330 17.01 -4.75 -23.99
C ARG A 330 16.81 -4.81 -22.48
N GLN A 331 15.63 -4.40 -22.00
CA GLN A 331 15.29 -4.41 -20.58
C GLN A 331 15.42 -5.81 -19.98
N ALA A 332 14.88 -6.84 -20.66
CA ALA A 332 14.96 -8.22 -20.18
C ALA A 332 16.41 -8.72 -20.00
N ARG A 333 17.32 -8.37 -20.94
CA ARG A 333 18.74 -8.73 -20.84
C ARG A 333 19.46 -8.02 -19.70
N GLU A 334 19.12 -6.75 -19.46
CA GLU A 334 19.66 -5.99 -18.34
C GLU A 334 19.23 -6.60 -17.01
N THR A 335 17.95 -6.95 -16.87
CA THR A 335 17.44 -7.67 -15.69
C THR A 335 18.13 -9.03 -15.49
N GLU A 336 18.28 -9.83 -16.54
CA GLU A 336 18.98 -11.12 -16.47
C GLU A 336 20.45 -10.96 -16.03
N HIS A 337 21.14 -9.94 -16.56
CA HIS A 337 22.50 -9.62 -16.16
C HIS A 337 22.58 -9.24 -14.68
N LEU A 338 21.67 -8.38 -14.19
CA LEU A 338 21.60 -8.00 -12.78
C LEU A 338 21.35 -9.22 -11.88
N LEU A 339 20.41 -10.10 -12.23
CA LEU A 339 20.12 -11.32 -11.49
C LEU A 339 21.33 -12.27 -11.44
N LYS A 340 22.09 -12.38 -12.54
CA LYS A 340 23.30 -13.19 -12.61
C LYS A 340 24.41 -12.62 -11.72
N VAL A 341 24.59 -11.30 -11.72
CA VAL A 341 25.53 -10.60 -10.83
C VAL A 341 25.12 -10.79 -9.37
N GLU A 342 23.85 -10.65 -9.05
CA GLU A 342 23.32 -10.85 -7.71
C GLU A 342 23.53 -12.29 -7.21
N ARG A 343 23.21 -13.30 -8.05
CA ARG A 343 23.46 -14.72 -7.74
C ARG A 343 24.93 -14.95 -7.43
N ARG A 344 25.84 -14.46 -8.28
CA ARG A 344 27.28 -14.59 -8.08
C ARG A 344 27.74 -13.88 -6.80
N ASN A 345 27.23 -12.69 -6.51
CA ASN A 345 27.51 -11.98 -5.25
C ASN A 345 27.03 -12.79 -4.04
N ASN A 346 25.88 -13.44 -4.11
CA ASN A 346 25.36 -14.29 -3.03
C ASN A 346 26.21 -15.55 -2.81
N GLU A 347 26.71 -16.18 -3.89
CA GLU A 347 27.66 -17.30 -3.81
C GLU A 347 28.98 -16.87 -3.17
N LEU A 348 29.53 -15.73 -3.59
CA LEU A 348 30.75 -15.16 -3.02
C LEU A 348 30.58 -14.79 -1.54
N LYS A 349 29.44 -14.19 -1.15
CA LYS A 349 29.12 -13.88 0.26
C LYS A 349 29.12 -15.14 1.13
N LYS A 350 28.51 -16.23 0.66
CA LYS A 350 28.50 -17.52 1.40
C LYS A 350 29.92 -18.07 1.58
N LEU A 351 30.73 -18.05 0.51
CA LEU A 351 32.11 -18.51 0.56
C LEU A 351 32.94 -17.67 1.53
N VAL A 352 32.81 -16.35 1.52
CA VAL A 352 33.47 -15.45 2.47
C VAL A 352 33.01 -15.77 3.90
N HIS A 353 31.70 -15.82 4.16
CA HIS A 353 31.16 -16.06 5.51
C HIS A 353 31.67 -17.38 6.11
N SER A 354 31.77 -18.46 5.33
CA SER A 354 32.29 -19.75 5.81
C SER A 354 33.76 -19.75 6.23
N ARG A 355 34.52 -18.70 5.91
CA ARG A 355 35.95 -18.58 6.22
C ARG A 355 36.24 -17.68 7.42
N PHE A 356 35.23 -17.01 7.96
CA PHE A 356 35.36 -16.14 9.12
C PHE A 356 34.86 -16.90 10.36
N HIS A 357 35.69 -16.92 11.40
CA HIS A 357 35.38 -17.48 12.70
C HIS A 357 35.25 -16.32 13.69
N ILE A 358 34.05 -16.17 14.28
CA ILE A 358 33.76 -15.09 15.23
C ILE A 358 34.31 -15.47 16.60
N GLN A 359 35.07 -14.55 17.21
CA GLN A 359 35.52 -14.65 18.60
C GLN A 359 34.67 -13.71 19.45
N LEU A 360 33.86 -14.27 20.35
CA LEU A 360 33.04 -13.48 21.27
C LEU A 360 33.81 -13.22 22.57
N GLY A 361 33.88 -11.96 22.96
CA GLY A 361 34.25 -11.59 24.33
C GLY A 361 33.10 -11.84 25.30
N LYS A 362 33.36 -11.63 26.60
CA LYS A 362 32.35 -11.80 27.65
C LYS A 362 31.19 -10.80 27.45
N PRO A 363 29.93 -11.25 27.26
CA PRO A 363 28.79 -10.35 27.16
C PRO A 363 28.60 -9.54 28.44
N GLU A 364 28.37 -8.25 28.31
CA GLU A 364 28.03 -7.34 29.41
C GLU A 364 26.51 -7.12 29.42
N VAL A 365 25.85 -7.38 30.55
CA VAL A 365 24.42 -7.08 30.71
C VAL A 365 24.28 -5.60 31.04
N LEU A 366 23.69 -4.82 30.15
CA LEU A 366 23.47 -3.38 30.35
C LEU A 366 22.21 -3.09 31.16
N SER A 367 21.17 -3.91 30.98
CA SER A 367 19.93 -3.80 31.74
C SER A 367 19.16 -5.11 31.69
N GLY A 368 18.58 -5.52 32.82
CA GLY A 368 17.43 -6.42 32.88
C GLY A 368 16.20 -5.57 33.14
N GLY A 369 15.41 -5.28 32.11
CA GLY A 369 14.21 -4.47 32.24
C GLY A 369 13.18 -5.16 33.14
N ARG A 370 12.35 -4.38 33.86
CA ARG A 370 11.22 -4.91 34.63
C ARG A 370 10.19 -5.67 33.75
N ALA A 371 10.26 -5.51 32.42
CA ALA A 371 9.37 -6.13 31.43
C ALA A 371 9.82 -7.51 30.92
N GLY A 372 10.91 -8.09 31.47
CA GLY A 372 11.41 -9.40 31.02
C GLY A 372 12.40 -9.35 29.84
N ASN A 373 12.59 -8.19 29.24
CA ASN A 373 13.60 -7.97 28.20
C ASN A 373 14.99 -7.74 28.81
N THR A 374 16.02 -8.37 28.24
CA THR A 374 17.42 -8.21 28.67
C THR A 374 18.26 -7.62 27.55
N VAL A 375 19.08 -6.62 27.87
CA VAL A 375 19.94 -5.96 26.88
C VAL A 375 21.40 -6.29 27.17
N TYR A 376 22.06 -6.83 26.16
CA TYR A 376 23.47 -7.22 26.18
C TYR A 376 24.29 -6.28 25.31
N ARG A 377 25.49 -5.94 25.79
CA ARG A 377 26.59 -5.48 24.94
C ARG A 377 27.49 -6.67 24.65
N VAL A 378 27.61 -7.02 23.38
CA VAL A 378 28.46 -8.12 22.93
C VAL A 378 29.65 -7.54 22.19
N GLN A 379 30.84 -7.81 22.71
CA GLN A 379 32.11 -7.45 22.09
C GLN A 379 32.64 -8.66 21.30
N PHE A 380 33.16 -8.45 20.10
CA PHE A 380 33.63 -9.55 19.25
C PHE A 380 34.77 -9.14 18.30
N GLY A 381 35.45 -10.15 17.76
CA GLY A 381 36.43 -10.06 16.68
C GLY A 381 36.24 -11.20 15.69
N PHE A 382 37.10 -11.30 14.68
CA PHE A 382 37.05 -12.40 13.73
C PHE A 382 38.44 -12.87 13.30
N ILE A 383 38.58 -14.17 13.09
CA ILE A 383 39.78 -14.79 12.51
C ILE A 383 39.37 -15.40 11.17
N THR A 384 40.20 -15.19 10.14
CA THR A 384 40.00 -15.83 8.85
C THR A 384 40.98 -16.98 8.65
N ASP A 385 40.58 -17.96 7.83
CA ASP A 385 41.50 -19.01 7.34
C ASP A 385 42.56 -18.46 6.36
N ALA A 386 42.30 -17.28 5.78
CA ALA A 386 43.15 -16.67 4.77
C ALA A 386 44.35 -15.96 5.41
N THR A 387 45.48 -16.02 4.74
CA THR A 387 46.71 -15.36 5.16
C THR A 387 47.01 -14.13 4.32
N ASP A 388 47.66 -13.14 4.91
CA ASP A 388 48.23 -12.01 4.20
C ASP A 388 49.48 -12.42 3.39
N ALA A 389 50.14 -11.43 2.76
CA ALA A 389 51.36 -11.64 1.98
C ALA A 389 52.52 -12.23 2.79
N ASN A 390 52.47 -12.16 4.12
CA ASN A 390 53.49 -12.66 5.03
C ASN A 390 53.13 -14.05 5.61
N GLY A 391 52.04 -14.67 5.14
CA GLY A 391 51.57 -15.96 5.66
C GLY A 391 50.87 -15.85 7.02
N THR A 392 50.58 -14.63 7.50
CA THR A 392 49.90 -14.42 8.79
C THR A 392 48.39 -14.45 8.57
N ARG A 393 47.65 -15.20 9.39
CA ARG A 393 46.18 -15.20 9.31
C ARG A 393 45.64 -13.80 9.52
N MET A 394 44.79 -13.34 8.61
CA MET A 394 44.09 -12.09 8.80
C MET A 394 43.13 -12.24 9.98
N SER A 395 43.27 -11.38 10.98
CA SER A 395 42.41 -11.35 12.16
C SER A 395 42.10 -9.93 12.56
N PHE A 396 40.91 -9.76 13.15
CA PHE A 396 40.53 -8.59 13.91
C PHE A 396 40.51 -9.00 15.38
N PRO A 397 41.22 -8.28 16.26
CA PRO A 397 41.32 -8.64 17.67
C PRO A 397 39.96 -8.87 18.31
N GLU A 398 39.91 -9.79 19.27
CA GLU A 398 38.77 -9.93 20.18
C GLU A 398 38.46 -8.55 20.81
N ASN A 399 37.18 -8.23 20.94
CA ASN A 399 36.67 -6.97 21.48
C ASN A 399 36.92 -5.71 20.62
N SER A 400 37.35 -5.87 19.37
CA SER A 400 37.51 -4.75 18.43
C SER A 400 36.17 -4.20 17.91
N LEU A 401 35.16 -5.06 17.78
CA LEU A 401 33.80 -4.72 17.35
C LEU A 401 32.81 -4.89 18.50
N ARG A 402 31.68 -4.18 18.41
CA ARG A 402 30.64 -4.14 19.46
C ARG A 402 29.26 -4.03 18.83
N VAL A 403 28.30 -4.74 19.41
CA VAL A 403 26.87 -4.64 19.09
C VAL A 403 26.04 -4.67 20.37
N ILE A 404 24.85 -4.08 20.30
CA ILE A 404 23.85 -4.21 21.34
C ILE A 404 22.83 -5.25 20.89
N ILE A 405 22.48 -6.19 21.76
CA ILE A 405 21.49 -7.23 21.50
C ILE A 405 20.40 -7.11 22.55
N LYS A 406 19.17 -6.86 22.11
CA LYS A 406 17.99 -6.88 22.97
C LYS A 406 17.30 -8.24 22.84
N GLU A 407 17.24 -8.95 23.95
CA GLU A 407 16.48 -10.19 24.13
C GLU A 407 15.06 -9.86 24.62
N GLY A 408 14.06 -10.49 24.03
CA GLY A 408 12.66 -10.30 24.41
C GLY A 408 11.69 -11.22 23.68
N ASP A 409 10.39 -11.00 23.89
CA ASP A 409 9.34 -11.68 23.14
C ASP A 409 9.21 -11.15 21.70
N LEU A 410 8.86 -12.03 20.76
CA LEU A 410 8.75 -11.67 19.35
C LEU A 410 7.77 -10.50 19.08
N PRO A 411 6.54 -10.46 19.64
CA PRO A 411 5.64 -9.32 19.45
C PRO A 411 6.25 -7.97 19.82
N SER A 412 6.90 -7.85 20.97
CA SER A 412 7.54 -6.60 21.42
C SER A 412 8.67 -6.17 20.49
N LEU A 413 9.55 -7.11 20.09
CA LEU A 413 10.66 -6.81 19.18
C LEU A 413 10.19 -6.46 17.75
N LEU A 414 9.17 -7.15 17.25
CA LEU A 414 8.55 -6.81 15.96
C LEU A 414 7.94 -5.41 16.00
N HIS A 415 7.24 -5.06 17.08
CA HIS A 415 6.67 -3.73 17.24
C HIS A 415 7.77 -2.65 17.22
N ALA A 416 8.86 -2.83 17.98
CA ALA A 416 9.99 -1.90 17.99
C ALA A 416 10.66 -1.76 16.61
N ARG A 417 10.79 -2.87 15.85
CA ARG A 417 11.34 -2.87 14.49
C ARG A 417 10.42 -2.18 13.49
N GLU A 418 9.11 -2.42 13.57
CA GLU A 418 8.13 -1.73 12.73
C GLU A 418 8.03 -0.24 13.04
N ALA A 419 8.05 0.11 14.32
CA ALA A 419 8.08 1.48 14.80
C ALA A 419 9.27 2.24 14.20
N TYR A 420 10.48 1.68 14.28
CA TYR A 420 11.69 2.28 13.68
C TYR A 420 11.60 2.38 12.15
N ALA A 421 11.13 1.32 11.48
CA ALA A 421 11.05 1.29 10.02
C ALA A 421 10.08 2.34 9.44
N LYS A 422 9.01 2.68 10.19
CA LYS A 422 8.00 3.68 9.81
C LYS A 422 8.44 5.12 10.05
N LEU A 423 9.54 5.35 10.79
CA LEU A 423 10.01 6.71 11.09
C LEU A 423 10.39 7.47 9.80
N PRO A 424 10.06 8.77 9.71
CA PRO A 424 10.60 9.64 8.67
C PRO A 424 12.14 9.73 8.71
N ASP A 425 12.78 9.87 7.56
CA ASP A 425 14.24 9.82 7.45
C ASP A 425 14.97 10.96 8.19
N ASP A 426 14.37 12.15 8.21
CA ASP A 426 14.87 13.31 8.95
C ASP A 426 14.79 13.13 10.48
N VAL A 427 13.91 12.23 10.93
CA VAL A 427 13.68 11.90 12.33
C VAL A 427 14.46 10.67 12.79
N LYS A 428 14.71 9.68 11.91
CA LYS A 428 15.47 8.44 12.23
C LYS A 428 16.79 8.70 12.95
N LYS A 429 17.47 9.81 12.64
CA LYS A 429 18.73 10.19 13.30
C LYS A 429 18.60 10.43 14.81
N PHE A 430 17.40 10.63 15.35
CA PHE A 430 17.14 10.73 16.78
C PHE A 430 16.86 9.38 17.44
N PHE A 431 16.88 8.27 16.72
CA PHE A 431 16.58 6.94 17.26
C PHE A 431 17.80 6.02 17.14
N ALA A 432 17.94 5.04 18.03
CA ALA A 432 18.92 3.97 17.86
C ALA A 432 18.56 3.11 16.63
N GLU A 433 19.54 2.82 15.78
CA GLU A 433 19.28 1.99 14.60
C GLU A 433 19.09 0.53 14.99
N HIS A 434 18.14 -0.15 14.36
CA HIS A 434 17.86 -1.57 14.56
C HIS A 434 18.07 -2.36 13.27
N THR A 435 18.37 -3.64 13.41
CA THR A 435 18.34 -4.60 12.30
C THR A 435 16.93 -4.77 11.74
N SER A 436 16.84 -5.20 10.47
CA SER A 436 15.57 -5.30 9.75
C SER A 436 14.62 -6.38 10.27
N LYS A 437 15.14 -7.37 11.01
CA LYS A 437 14.37 -8.53 11.51
C LYS A 437 14.91 -8.97 12.86
N PRO A 438 14.04 -9.27 13.85
CA PRO A 438 14.42 -10.07 15.01
C PRO A 438 14.82 -11.48 14.57
N GLU A 439 15.75 -12.09 15.29
CA GLU A 439 16.29 -13.42 15.02
C GLU A 439 16.08 -14.35 16.22
N SER A 440 15.83 -15.63 15.95
CA SER A 440 15.82 -16.70 16.96
C SER A 440 16.85 -17.75 16.58
N ILE A 441 17.54 -18.30 17.58
CA ILE A 441 18.59 -19.31 17.37
C ILE A 441 17.96 -20.67 17.00
N SER A 442 16.84 -21.03 17.63
CA SER A 442 16.12 -22.28 17.39
C SER A 442 15.01 -22.17 16.33
N GLY A 443 14.50 -20.96 16.12
CA GLY A 443 13.28 -20.73 15.34
C GLY A 443 11.98 -21.06 16.08
N ASP A 444 12.05 -21.48 17.35
CA ASP A 444 10.87 -21.73 18.18
C ASP A 444 10.25 -20.38 18.63
N PRO A 445 8.95 -20.13 18.40
CA PRO A 445 8.27 -18.93 18.88
C PRO A 445 8.18 -18.81 20.41
N HIS A 446 8.43 -19.90 21.16
CA HIS A 446 8.45 -19.92 22.63
C HIS A 446 9.84 -19.67 23.23
N GLU A 447 10.89 -19.63 22.40
CA GLU A 447 12.24 -19.27 22.81
C GLU A 447 12.50 -17.76 22.67
N PRO A 448 13.52 -17.21 23.37
CA PRO A 448 13.85 -15.80 23.29
C PRO A 448 14.23 -15.39 21.87
N TRP A 449 13.75 -14.21 21.48
CA TRP A 449 14.10 -13.55 20.23
C TRP A 449 15.10 -12.43 20.50
N TYR A 450 15.91 -12.12 19.50
CA TYR A 450 17.00 -11.17 19.60
C TYR A 450 16.87 -10.08 18.53
N LEU A 451 17.01 -8.83 18.92
CA LEU A 451 17.09 -7.68 18.03
C LEU A 451 18.45 -7.01 18.19
N ILE A 452 19.22 -6.94 17.10
CA ILE A 452 20.53 -6.26 17.10
C ILE A 452 20.32 -4.76 16.86
N MET A 453 20.97 -3.95 17.69
CA MET A 453 20.83 -2.49 17.74
C MET A 453 22.21 -1.79 17.70
N GLN A 454 22.20 -0.52 17.30
CA GLN A 454 23.36 0.36 17.31
C GLN A 454 23.97 0.49 18.73
N ASP A 455 25.31 0.38 18.83
CA ASP A 455 26.01 0.70 20.07
C ASP A 455 26.09 2.21 20.31
N LEU A 456 25.46 2.65 21.39
CA LEU A 456 25.42 4.03 21.85
C LEU A 456 26.41 4.29 23.00
N ALA A 457 27.50 3.52 23.12
CA ALA A 457 28.49 3.68 24.20
C ALA A 457 29.09 5.09 24.35
N ARG A 458 29.02 5.94 23.33
CA ARG A 458 29.44 7.37 23.40
C ARG A 458 28.40 8.28 24.07
N PHE A 459 27.18 7.80 24.23
CA PHE A 459 26.08 8.51 24.87
C PHE A 459 25.94 8.03 26.32
N ARG A 460 25.30 8.87 27.14
CA ARG A 460 24.88 8.54 28.51
C ARG A 460 23.39 8.81 28.66
N THR A 461 22.72 8.07 29.54
CA THR A 461 21.30 8.35 29.79
C THR A 461 21.12 9.76 30.37
N LEU A 462 19.99 10.40 30.10
CA LEU A 462 19.63 11.67 30.72
C LEU A 462 19.59 11.53 32.25
N SER A 463 19.14 10.38 32.77
CA SER A 463 19.21 10.08 34.21
C SER A 463 20.63 10.26 34.74
N HIS A 464 21.61 9.65 34.07
CA HIS A 464 23.02 9.72 34.48
C HIS A 464 23.58 11.15 34.43
N GLU A 465 23.25 11.91 33.38
CA GLU A 465 23.69 13.30 33.26
C GLU A 465 23.04 14.21 34.30
N LEU A 466 21.76 14.00 34.61
CA LEU A 466 21.07 14.74 35.66
C LEU A 466 21.64 14.41 37.05
N ASP A 467 21.90 13.13 37.34
CA ASP A 467 22.51 12.70 38.62
C ASP A 467 23.91 13.32 38.80
N ARG A 468 24.67 13.47 37.71
CA ARG A 468 25.98 14.14 37.71
C ARG A 468 25.89 15.64 38.00
N LEU A 469 24.84 16.31 37.55
CA LEU A 469 24.66 17.77 37.69
C LEU A 469 23.99 18.16 39.02
N ASP A 470 23.30 17.24 39.68
CA ASP A 470 22.48 17.49 40.86
C ASP A 470 23.31 17.54 42.17
N LEU A 471 24.09 18.62 42.31
CA LEU A 471 24.96 18.89 43.47
C LEU A 471 24.27 19.79 44.53
N PRO A 472 24.71 19.76 45.81
CA PRO A 472 24.16 20.60 46.89
C PRO A 472 24.16 22.09 46.54
N THR A 473 25.26 22.52 45.94
CA THR A 473 25.52 23.91 45.58
C THR A 473 26.02 23.90 44.14
N PRO A 474 25.11 23.94 43.15
CA PRO A 474 25.49 23.85 41.75
C PRO A 474 26.31 25.08 41.35
N THR A 475 27.46 24.82 40.73
CA THR A 475 28.31 25.88 40.15
C THR A 475 27.61 26.57 38.98
N MET A 476 28.03 27.78 38.62
CA MET A 476 27.49 28.47 37.43
C MET A 476 27.61 27.63 36.16
N ARG A 477 28.75 26.95 35.98
CA ARG A 477 28.94 26.02 34.86
C ARG A 477 27.93 24.88 34.85
N GLN A 478 27.56 24.33 36.00
CA GLN A 478 26.54 23.27 36.07
C GLN A 478 25.14 23.80 35.78
N LYS A 479 24.84 25.05 36.16
CA LYS A 479 23.61 25.74 35.78
C LYS A 479 23.55 25.98 34.26
N GLU A 480 24.67 26.31 33.64
CA GLU A 480 24.77 26.41 32.18
C GLU A 480 24.64 25.04 31.50
N ASP A 481 25.27 24.00 32.07
CA ASP A 481 25.21 22.64 31.56
C ASP A 481 23.78 22.06 31.64
N ILE A 482 23.00 22.34 32.70
CA ILE A 482 21.60 21.89 32.79
C ILE A 482 20.73 22.58 31.73
N VAL A 483 20.91 23.88 31.51
CA VAL A 483 20.20 24.63 30.44
C VAL A 483 20.56 24.04 29.07
N ARG A 484 21.84 23.82 28.81
CA ARG A 484 22.33 23.19 27.57
C ARG A 484 21.75 21.80 27.38
N LEU A 485 21.72 20.99 28.43
CA LEU A 485 21.15 19.64 28.44
C LEU A 485 19.65 19.69 28.11
N THR A 486 18.89 20.57 28.77
CA THR A 486 17.46 20.75 28.53
C THR A 486 17.18 21.15 27.09
N ARG A 487 17.95 22.09 26.52
CA ARG A 487 17.81 22.49 25.10
C ARG A 487 18.11 21.35 24.13
N VAL A 488 19.04 20.45 24.44
CA VAL A 488 19.27 19.25 23.62
C VAL A 488 18.02 18.37 23.65
N VAL A 489 17.49 18.09 24.85
CA VAL A 489 16.28 17.27 25.04
C VAL A 489 15.06 17.87 24.33
N ALA A 490 14.80 19.16 24.55
CA ALA A 490 13.69 19.88 23.95
C ALA A 490 13.79 19.90 22.43
N ARG A 491 14.99 20.10 21.86
CA ARG A 491 15.18 20.04 20.40
C ARG A 491 14.83 18.67 19.81
N GLY A 492 15.22 17.56 20.46
CA GLY A 492 14.84 16.25 19.95
C GLY A 492 13.36 15.96 20.09
N LEU A 493 12.73 16.32 21.23
CA LEU A 493 11.27 16.22 21.41
C LEU A 493 10.53 17.03 20.35
N ASN A 494 10.85 18.31 20.22
CA ASN A 494 10.26 19.21 19.23
C ASN A 494 10.45 18.70 17.79
N THR A 495 11.58 18.05 17.50
CA THR A 495 11.82 17.49 16.16
C THR A 495 10.91 16.29 15.88
N ILE A 496 10.75 15.36 16.82
CA ILE A 496 9.85 14.21 16.61
C ILE A 496 8.38 14.65 16.58
N HIS A 497 7.99 15.62 17.43
CA HIS A 497 6.61 16.10 17.55
C HIS A 497 6.14 16.97 16.36
N ARG A 498 7.07 17.42 15.51
CA ARG A 498 6.74 18.06 14.21
C ARG A 498 6.15 17.09 13.20
N VAL A 499 6.39 15.79 13.36
CA VAL A 499 5.72 14.76 12.56
C VAL A 499 4.31 14.60 13.12
N ASN A 500 3.43 15.50 12.69
CA ASN A 500 2.05 15.56 13.16
C ASN A 500 1.06 15.62 12.00
N GLN A 501 -0.19 15.31 12.33
CA GLN A 501 -1.33 15.40 11.44
C GLN A 501 -2.49 16.09 12.16
N PRO A 502 -3.35 16.82 11.41
CA PRO A 502 -4.57 17.38 11.97
C PRO A 502 -5.42 16.27 12.60
N LEU A 503 -5.98 16.55 13.77
CA LEU A 503 -6.90 15.62 14.42
C LEU A 503 -8.18 15.49 13.57
N LYS A 504 -8.51 14.28 13.11
CA LYS A 504 -9.79 14.00 12.45
C LYS A 504 -10.93 14.16 13.45
N ASP A 505 -12.06 14.73 13.02
CA ASP A 505 -13.22 14.96 13.88
C ASP A 505 -13.70 13.65 14.51
N SER A 506 -13.43 13.48 15.80
CA SER A 506 -13.95 12.39 16.62
C SER A 506 -14.47 12.95 17.93
N ALA A 507 -15.72 12.63 18.25
CA ALA A 507 -16.42 13.10 19.44
C ALA A 507 -15.83 12.56 20.77
N HIS A 508 -14.82 11.68 20.72
CA HIS A 508 -14.29 10.97 21.90
C HIS A 508 -12.78 11.17 22.11
N THR A 509 -12.20 12.21 21.52
CA THR A 509 -10.76 12.44 21.53
C THR A 509 -10.18 12.57 22.95
N ILE A 510 -10.81 13.36 23.83
CA ILE A 510 -10.35 13.55 25.21
C ILE A 510 -10.45 12.28 26.05
N ASP A 511 -11.49 11.48 25.79
CA ASP A 511 -11.72 10.23 26.51
C ASP A 511 -10.64 9.23 26.12
N ASN A 512 -10.32 9.11 24.83
CA ASN A 512 -9.32 8.17 24.33
C ASN A 512 -7.89 8.48 24.82
N PHE A 513 -7.48 9.75 24.81
CA PHE A 513 -6.10 10.11 25.18
C PHE A 513 -5.86 10.25 26.67
N TYR A 514 -6.87 10.70 27.43
CA TYR A 514 -6.66 11.10 28.82
C TYR A 514 -7.58 10.36 29.79
N LEU A 515 -8.90 10.48 29.62
CA LEU A 515 -9.83 10.11 30.68
C LEU A 515 -10.02 8.60 30.81
N VAL A 516 -10.13 7.85 29.72
CA VAL A 516 -10.23 6.39 29.75
C VAL A 516 -8.95 5.74 30.30
N PRO A 517 -7.73 6.14 29.89
CA PRO A 517 -6.50 5.70 30.53
C PRO A 517 -6.49 5.93 32.06
N LEU A 518 -6.85 7.13 32.51
CA LEU A 518 -6.94 7.47 33.94
C LEU A 518 -7.99 6.60 34.66
N GLN A 519 -9.18 6.42 34.08
CA GLN A 519 -10.24 5.57 34.65
C GLN A 519 -9.83 4.11 34.73
N ARG A 520 -9.15 3.58 33.70
CA ARG A 520 -8.64 2.21 33.68
C ARG A 520 -7.61 2.00 34.78
N GLN A 521 -6.66 2.93 34.91
CA GLN A 521 -5.63 2.87 35.95
C GLN A 521 -6.23 3.01 37.36
N LEU A 522 -7.20 3.91 37.55
CA LEU A 522 -7.97 4.02 38.79
C LEU A 522 -8.71 2.72 39.12
N GLY A 523 -9.30 2.09 38.10
CA GLY A 523 -9.91 0.77 38.20
C GLY A 523 -8.95 -0.28 38.73
N LEU A 524 -7.71 -0.33 38.22
CA LEU A 524 -6.67 -1.25 38.70
C LEU A 524 -6.27 -0.98 40.15
N LEU A 525 -6.06 0.29 40.52
CA LEU A 525 -5.77 0.69 41.91
C LEU A 525 -6.92 0.35 42.87
N SER A 526 -8.16 0.38 42.39
CA SER A 526 -9.37 0.12 43.18
C SER A 526 -9.76 -1.36 43.30
N ARG A 527 -9.30 -2.20 42.37
CA ARG A 527 -9.66 -3.63 42.27
C ARG A 527 -8.86 -4.53 43.21
N ALA A 528 -7.78 -4.03 43.77
CA ALA A 528 -6.77 -4.90 44.33
C ALA A 528 -7.10 -5.39 45.74
N ASP A 529 -7.06 -6.70 45.91
CA ASP A 529 -7.17 -7.41 47.19
C ASP A 529 -5.99 -7.12 48.15
N GLY A 530 -4.99 -6.35 47.71
CA GLY A 530 -3.74 -6.11 48.45
C GLY A 530 -3.76 -5.01 49.50
N PHE A 531 -4.53 -3.92 49.31
CA PHE A 531 -4.50 -2.76 50.24
C PHE A 531 -5.87 -2.05 50.37
N PRO A 532 -6.73 -2.51 51.31
CA PRO A 532 -8.05 -1.90 51.57
C PRO A 532 -8.01 -0.39 51.87
N ALA A 533 -6.89 0.08 52.44
CA ALA A 533 -6.58 1.48 52.72
C ALA A 533 -6.67 2.40 51.49
N LEU A 534 -6.14 1.96 50.34
CA LEU A 534 -6.11 2.74 49.10
C LEU A 534 -7.52 2.95 48.53
N LYS A 535 -8.41 1.98 48.71
CA LYS A 535 -9.82 2.08 48.34
C LYS A 535 -10.49 3.27 49.03
N THR A 536 -10.17 3.51 50.30
CA THR A 536 -10.70 4.66 51.06
C THR A 536 -10.26 5.99 50.43
N LEU A 537 -8.99 6.12 50.01
CA LEU A 537 -8.47 7.31 49.33
C LEU A 537 -9.06 7.51 47.93
N VAL A 538 -9.33 6.41 47.22
CA VAL A 538 -9.89 6.43 45.86
C VAL A 538 -11.35 6.90 45.84
N PHE A 539 -12.16 6.49 46.84
CA PHE A 539 -13.60 6.73 46.84
C PHE A 539 -14.07 7.83 47.78
N ARG A 540 -13.26 8.29 48.74
CA ARG A 540 -13.64 9.33 49.70
C ARG A 540 -12.78 10.57 49.54
N LYS A 541 -13.24 11.66 50.15
CA LYS A 541 -12.40 12.84 50.37
C LYS A 541 -11.23 12.49 51.29
N PHE A 542 -10.11 13.18 51.12
CA PHE A 542 -8.93 13.01 51.96
C PHE A 542 -8.20 14.34 52.09
N LYS A 543 -7.34 14.46 53.10
CA LYS A 543 -6.47 15.62 53.33
C LYS A 543 -5.04 15.28 52.97
N VAL A 544 -4.35 16.22 52.32
CA VAL A 544 -2.90 16.20 52.12
C VAL A 544 -2.32 17.44 52.78
N ASN A 545 -1.47 17.24 53.77
CA ASN A 545 -0.98 18.31 54.65
C ASN A 545 -2.18 19.08 55.24
N SER A 546 -2.43 20.30 54.76
CA SER A 546 -3.54 21.16 55.22
C SER A 546 -4.70 21.26 54.23
N TYR A 547 -4.62 20.61 53.05
CA TYR A 547 -5.58 20.78 51.96
C TYR A 547 -6.51 19.57 51.84
N GLU A 548 -7.82 19.81 51.71
CA GLU A 548 -8.82 18.77 51.47
C GLU A 548 -9.06 18.58 49.96
N TYR A 549 -9.02 17.33 49.51
CA TYR A 549 -9.27 16.95 48.12
C TYR A 549 -10.46 16.02 47.99
N ARG A 550 -11.17 16.15 46.87
CA ARG A 550 -12.20 15.21 46.41
C ARG A 550 -11.55 13.94 45.80
N PRO A 551 -12.27 12.82 45.67
CA PRO A 551 -11.76 11.65 44.96
C PRO A 551 -11.51 11.95 43.48
N LEU A 552 -10.56 11.24 42.85
CA LEU A 552 -10.13 11.46 41.46
C LEU A 552 -11.31 11.43 40.46
N SER A 553 -12.29 10.54 40.67
CA SER A 553 -13.48 10.43 39.84
C SER A 553 -14.31 11.72 39.75
N ALA A 554 -14.34 12.52 40.83
CA ALA A 554 -15.04 13.80 40.84
C ALA A 554 -14.38 14.82 39.89
N TYR A 555 -13.05 14.83 39.80
CA TYR A 555 -12.34 15.70 38.87
C TYR A 555 -12.46 15.21 37.43
N LEU A 556 -12.41 13.89 37.17
CA LEU A 556 -12.61 13.36 35.82
C LEU A 556 -14.01 13.71 35.26
N ALA A 557 -15.04 13.69 36.10
CA ALA A 557 -16.39 14.10 35.70
C ALA A 557 -16.44 15.59 35.31
N ARG A 558 -15.67 16.44 36.01
CA ARG A 558 -15.55 17.88 35.70
C ARG A 558 -14.74 18.13 34.44
N LEU A 559 -13.62 17.46 34.24
CA LEU A 559 -12.79 17.65 33.04
C LEU A 559 -13.54 17.34 31.74
N ARG A 560 -14.53 16.44 31.77
CA ARG A 560 -15.39 16.16 30.61
C ARG A 560 -16.19 17.37 30.13
N THR A 561 -16.56 18.29 31.02
CA THR A 561 -17.33 19.48 30.62
C THR A 561 -16.47 20.51 29.88
N HIS A 562 -15.14 20.35 29.92
CA HIS A 562 -14.15 21.25 29.32
C HIS A 562 -13.48 20.64 28.08
N GLN A 563 -14.19 19.77 27.37
CA GLN A 563 -13.63 19.04 26.23
C GLN A 563 -13.06 19.96 25.14
N ASP A 564 -13.64 21.13 24.93
CA ASP A 564 -13.24 22.03 23.84
C ASP A 564 -11.85 22.63 24.10
N ILE A 565 -11.51 22.91 25.36
CA ILE A 565 -10.19 23.40 25.78
C ILE A 565 -9.18 22.25 25.82
N LEU A 566 -9.60 21.06 26.26
CA LEU A 566 -8.74 19.90 26.46
C LEU A 566 -8.54 19.05 25.20
N ARG A 567 -9.15 19.41 24.07
CA ARG A 567 -9.01 18.70 22.79
C ARG A 567 -7.67 19.07 22.13
N PRO A 568 -6.82 18.09 21.78
CA PRO A 568 -5.60 18.37 21.03
C PRO A 568 -5.92 18.89 19.62
N LYS A 569 -5.18 19.89 19.14
CA LYS A 569 -5.34 20.42 17.77
C LYS A 569 -4.78 19.46 16.71
N PHE A 570 -3.69 18.76 17.05
CA PHE A 570 -3.03 17.79 16.20
C PHE A 570 -2.59 16.60 17.05
N ILE A 571 -2.40 15.47 16.37
CA ILE A 571 -1.81 14.26 16.93
C ILE A 571 -0.60 13.90 16.07
N GLY A 572 0.36 13.21 16.64
CA GLY A 572 1.57 12.89 15.89
C GLY A 572 2.44 11.85 16.55
N LEU A 573 3.66 11.79 16.04
CA LEU A 573 4.71 10.93 16.55
C LEU A 573 5.06 11.32 17.99
N ALA A 574 4.87 10.41 18.93
CA ALA A 574 5.28 10.53 20.32
C ALA A 574 5.96 9.23 20.78
N HIS A 575 6.94 9.35 21.67
CA HIS A 575 7.67 8.20 22.22
C HIS A 575 6.80 7.36 23.17
N CYS A 576 5.92 8.00 23.93
CA CYS A 576 4.98 7.44 24.91
C CYS A 576 5.58 6.63 26.07
N ASP A 577 6.90 6.44 26.09
CA ASP A 577 7.68 5.98 27.25
C ASP A 577 8.92 6.88 27.45
N CYS A 578 8.69 8.20 27.34
CA CYS A 578 9.72 9.23 27.35
C CYS A 578 10.22 9.54 28.78
N HIS A 579 10.91 8.60 29.40
CA HIS A 579 11.57 8.81 30.69
C HIS A 579 13.08 8.97 30.52
N THR A 580 13.76 9.57 31.49
CA THR A 580 15.19 9.95 31.48
C THR A 580 16.17 8.79 31.20
N ARG A 581 15.75 7.53 31.39
CA ARG A 581 16.56 6.35 31.04
C ARG A 581 16.48 5.96 29.55
N ASN A 582 15.43 6.40 28.86
CA ASN A 582 15.21 6.14 27.42
C ASN A 582 15.71 7.27 26.53
N LEU A 583 16.33 8.30 27.14
CA LEU A 583 16.96 9.41 26.44
C LEU A 583 18.47 9.30 26.63
N MET A 584 19.19 9.05 25.55
CA MET A 584 20.65 8.93 25.51
C MET A 584 21.23 10.23 24.94
N ILE A 585 22.18 10.85 25.63
CA ILE A 585 22.71 12.18 25.33
C ILE A 585 24.23 12.11 25.18
N ALA A 586 24.75 12.77 24.15
CA ALA A 586 26.16 13.02 23.95
C ALA A 586 26.41 14.54 23.96
N LEU A 587 26.99 15.02 25.06
CA LEU A 587 27.45 16.41 25.20
C LEU A 587 28.92 16.49 24.80
N ASN A 588 29.25 17.27 23.77
CA ASN A 588 30.64 17.44 23.37
C ASN A 588 31.28 18.55 24.23
N GLY A 589 32.30 18.19 25.01
CA GLY A 589 33.18 19.15 25.66
C GLY A 589 34.06 19.83 24.61
N SER A 590 34.00 21.17 24.55
CA SER A 590 34.88 22.09 23.80
C SER A 590 35.99 21.44 22.96
N GLY A 591 35.82 21.30 21.64
CA GLY A 591 36.96 21.11 20.75
C GLY A 591 36.76 20.34 19.43
N THR A 592 35.67 19.61 19.24
CA THR A 592 35.40 18.91 17.97
C THR A 592 34.05 19.32 17.39
N GLN A 593 33.98 19.48 16.06
CA GLN A 593 32.83 20.00 15.29
C GLN A 593 31.57 19.11 15.30
N ASN A 594 31.38 18.26 16.31
CA ASN A 594 30.16 17.46 16.42
C ASN A 594 29.15 18.20 17.30
N GLU A 595 27.93 18.37 16.80
CA GLU A 595 26.81 18.96 17.54
C GLU A 595 26.44 18.09 18.75
N ASP A 596 25.92 18.71 19.82
CA ASP A 596 25.28 17.97 20.91
C ASP A 596 24.08 17.20 20.37
N THR A 597 24.03 15.91 20.66
CA THR A 597 23.03 15.01 20.08
C THR A 597 22.32 14.20 21.14
N MET A 598 21.11 13.77 20.80
CA MET A 598 20.33 12.85 21.60
C MET A 598 19.77 11.71 20.76
N LYS A 599 19.52 10.60 21.43
CA LYS A 599 18.90 9.40 20.88
C LYS A 599 17.80 8.90 21.81
N PHE A 600 16.63 8.63 21.26
CA PHE A 600 15.57 7.85 21.86
C PHE A 600 15.88 6.36 21.72
N ILE A 601 15.64 5.61 22.80
CA ILE A 601 15.74 4.14 22.83
C ILE A 601 14.45 3.55 23.39
N ASP A 602 14.22 2.27 23.10
CA ASP A 602 13.05 1.51 23.55
C ASP A 602 11.73 1.91 22.87
N LEU A 603 11.56 1.46 21.62
CA LEU A 603 10.50 1.92 20.72
C LEU A 603 9.22 1.08 20.76
N GLU A 604 9.04 0.28 21.81
CA GLU A 604 7.89 -0.61 22.00
C GLU A 604 6.57 0.15 22.24
N HIS A 605 6.66 1.43 22.58
CA HIS A 605 5.51 2.27 22.88
C HIS A 605 5.33 3.45 21.92
N LEU A 606 6.16 3.54 20.87
CA LEU A 606 6.10 4.62 19.88
C LEU A 606 4.71 4.69 19.22
N SER A 607 4.12 5.87 19.15
CA SER A 607 2.79 6.07 18.55
C SER A 607 2.79 7.25 17.59
N TYR A 608 2.02 7.14 16.50
CA TYR A 608 1.79 8.21 15.51
C TYR A 608 0.48 8.96 15.75
N ASP A 609 -0.32 8.48 16.71
CA ASP A 609 -1.67 8.94 16.97
C ASP A 609 -1.79 9.33 18.46
N GLN A 610 -0.90 10.19 18.95
CA GLN A 610 -0.93 10.68 20.33
C GLN A 610 -0.77 12.19 20.41
N ASP A 611 -1.19 12.76 21.54
CA ASP A 611 -0.83 14.11 21.92
C ASP A 611 0.64 14.18 22.31
N TYR A 612 1.40 15.09 21.69
CA TYR A 612 2.83 15.27 21.93
C TYR A 612 3.17 15.58 23.40
N LEU A 613 2.23 16.16 24.14
CA LEU A 613 2.36 16.46 25.56
C LEU A 613 2.48 15.22 26.45
N VAL A 614 2.18 14.02 25.94
CA VAL A 614 2.39 12.76 26.67
C VAL A 614 3.87 12.58 27.05
N ASP A 615 4.79 12.91 26.14
CA ASP A 615 6.23 12.75 26.36
C ASP A 615 6.74 13.74 27.39
N TYR A 616 6.29 14.99 27.30
CA TYR A 616 6.59 16.04 28.29
C TYR A 616 6.04 15.68 29.68
N GLY A 617 4.81 15.16 29.74
CA GLY A 617 4.19 14.74 30.99
C GLY A 617 4.96 13.63 31.69
N LEU A 618 5.38 12.60 30.94
CA LEU A 618 6.23 11.50 31.43
C LEU A 618 7.61 11.98 31.86
N LEU A 619 8.23 12.87 31.09
CA LEU A 619 9.57 13.37 31.39
C LEU A 619 9.58 14.26 32.63
N LEU A 620 8.61 15.16 32.78
CA LEU A 620 8.48 16.03 33.96
C LEU A 620 8.19 15.21 35.22
N GLU A 621 7.32 14.21 35.11
CA GLU A 621 7.07 13.25 36.18
C GLU A 621 8.36 12.54 36.59
N ASP A 622 9.12 12.00 35.63
CA ASP A 622 10.36 11.31 35.95
C ASP A 622 11.42 12.24 36.59
N VAL A 623 11.65 13.40 35.98
CA VAL A 623 12.69 14.36 36.42
C VAL A 623 12.39 14.95 37.79
N ALA A 624 11.15 15.34 38.06
CA ALA A 624 10.78 16.09 39.25
C ALA A 624 10.19 15.21 40.36
N PHE A 625 9.71 14.01 40.04
CA PHE A 625 9.00 13.14 40.97
C PHE A 625 9.67 11.77 41.12
N TYR A 626 9.66 10.91 40.07
CA TYR A 626 10.12 9.52 40.17
C TYR A 626 11.56 9.37 40.66
N ARG A 627 12.46 10.25 40.21
CA ARG A 627 13.88 10.20 40.58
C ARG A 627 14.16 10.46 42.07
N TYR A 628 13.26 11.16 42.76
CA TYR A 628 13.38 11.51 44.18
C TYR A 628 12.54 10.60 45.10
N MET A 629 12.06 9.47 44.58
CA MET A 629 11.36 8.49 45.39
C MET A 629 12.32 7.72 46.33
N PRO A 630 11.84 7.27 47.51
CA PRO A 630 12.63 6.61 48.56
C PRO A 630 13.48 5.39 48.17
N ASP A 631 13.22 4.76 47.01
CA ASP A 631 13.91 3.54 46.58
C ASP A 631 15.17 3.81 45.73
N ARG A 632 15.61 5.06 45.64
CA ARG A 632 16.81 5.45 44.91
C ARG A 632 17.84 6.11 45.81
N GLU A 633 19.11 5.82 45.55
CA GLU A 633 20.28 6.52 46.12
C GLU A 633 20.43 7.94 45.55
N THR A 634 19.33 8.63 45.22
CA THR A 634 19.36 9.98 44.68
C THR A 634 19.41 10.98 45.82
N ARG A 635 20.25 12.00 45.68
CA ARG A 635 20.31 13.12 46.62
C ARG A 635 18.93 13.79 46.73
N GLY A 636 18.47 13.99 47.96
CA GLY A 636 17.15 14.60 48.21
C GLY A 636 15.99 13.63 48.08
N ALA A 637 16.20 12.32 47.89
CA ALA A 637 15.10 11.37 47.93
C ALA A 637 14.28 11.52 49.23
N ILE A 638 12.95 11.46 49.11
CA ILE A 638 12.07 11.47 50.28
C ILE A 638 12.29 10.17 51.05
N GLY A 639 12.50 10.25 52.36
CA GLY A 639 12.59 9.07 53.21
C GLY A 639 11.22 8.43 53.42
N MET A 640 11.13 7.10 53.52
CA MET A 640 9.86 6.42 53.82
C MET A 640 9.24 6.91 55.15
N ASP A 641 10.08 7.27 56.12
CA ASP A 641 9.73 7.86 57.41
C ASP A 641 9.10 9.26 57.31
N GLN A 642 9.24 9.91 56.17
CA GLN A 642 8.69 11.24 55.90
C GLN A 642 7.27 11.19 55.30
N ILE A 643 6.78 9.99 54.94
CA ILE A 643 5.43 9.79 54.39
C ILE A 643 4.54 9.24 55.50
N LEU A 644 3.74 10.11 56.09
CA LEU A 644 2.73 9.71 57.07
C LEU A 644 1.38 9.55 56.38
N VAL A 645 0.72 8.42 56.59
CA VAL A 645 -0.65 8.22 56.13
C VAL A 645 -1.50 7.65 57.26
N GLN A 646 -2.56 8.38 57.60
CA GLN A 646 -3.50 8.07 58.68
C GLN A 646 -4.89 7.85 58.10
N ILE A 647 -5.55 6.76 58.51
CA ILE A 647 -6.89 6.39 58.05
C ILE A 647 -7.83 6.34 59.26
N PRO A 648 -9.00 7.03 59.21
CA PRO A 648 -9.96 7.02 60.30
C PRO A 648 -10.36 5.60 60.70
N GLY A 649 -10.25 5.29 61.98
CA GLY A 649 -10.60 3.97 62.55
C GLY A 649 -9.46 2.95 62.60
N ALA A 650 -8.24 3.31 62.18
CA ALA A 650 -7.04 2.47 62.26
C ALA A 650 -5.97 3.04 63.24
N GLU A 651 -6.32 4.03 64.05
CA GLU A 651 -5.39 4.70 64.97
C GLU A 651 -5.20 3.93 66.29
N PRO A 652 -3.98 3.89 66.87
CA PRO A 652 -3.77 3.44 68.24
C PRO A 652 -4.54 4.32 69.23
N GLU A 653 -5.13 3.71 70.27
CA GLU A 653 -5.78 4.44 71.36
C GLU A 653 -4.81 5.48 71.97
N GLY A 654 -5.07 6.78 71.80
CA GLY A 654 -4.32 7.85 72.45
C GLY A 654 -3.97 9.10 71.62
N LEU A 655 -4.27 9.15 70.32
CA LEU A 655 -4.10 10.37 69.52
C LEU A 655 -5.27 11.36 69.76
N VAL A 656 -4.91 12.63 70.02
CA VAL A 656 -5.81 13.69 70.54
C VAL A 656 -6.63 14.37 69.44
N GLU A 657 -6.28 14.20 68.16
CA GLU A 657 -7.05 14.75 67.03
C GLU A 657 -7.71 13.61 66.24
N ARG A 658 -9.02 13.40 66.45
CA ARG A 658 -9.81 12.53 65.57
C ARG A 658 -10.04 13.22 64.24
N TRP A 659 -9.63 12.59 63.15
CA TRP A 659 -9.87 13.07 61.79
C TRP A 659 -11.08 12.37 61.16
N ASP A 660 -11.98 13.13 60.54
CA ASP A 660 -13.17 12.59 59.86
C ASP A 660 -12.86 11.99 58.47
N VAL A 661 -11.67 12.28 57.92
CA VAL A 661 -11.21 11.86 56.59
C VAL A 661 -9.75 11.38 56.66
N PRO A 662 -9.30 10.49 55.74
CA PRO A 662 -7.90 10.10 55.64
C PRO A 662 -6.96 11.31 55.51
N LEU A 663 -5.80 11.25 56.17
CA LEU A 663 -4.78 12.30 56.19
C LEU A 663 -3.46 11.75 55.68
N LEU A 664 -2.89 12.40 54.68
CA LEU A 664 -1.54 12.16 54.17
C LEU A 664 -0.66 13.37 54.50
N ARG A 665 0.56 13.14 54.99
CA ARG A 665 1.57 14.19 55.15
C ARG A 665 2.88 13.71 54.54
N TYR A 666 3.46 14.55 53.68
CA TYR A 666 4.75 14.30 53.06
C TYR A 666 5.40 15.64 52.60
N PRO A 667 6.74 15.71 52.51
CA PRO A 667 7.45 16.88 51.97
C PRO A 667 7.04 17.15 50.52
N SER A 668 6.94 18.41 50.12
CA SER A 668 6.63 18.77 48.73
C SER A 668 7.73 18.34 47.76
N PHE A 669 7.33 17.99 46.53
CA PHE A 669 8.26 17.69 45.44
C PHE A 669 8.56 18.92 44.57
N PRO A 670 9.79 19.06 44.06
CA PRO A 670 11.00 18.35 44.50
C PRO A 670 11.46 18.85 45.88
N PRO A 671 12.01 17.97 46.74
CA PRO A 671 12.80 18.38 47.89
C PRO A 671 14.09 19.07 47.41
N SER A 672 14.00 20.38 47.16
CA SER A 672 15.10 21.33 47.15
C SER A 672 16.31 21.08 46.22
N THR A 673 16.17 20.43 45.07
CA THR A 673 17.21 20.50 44.03
C THR A 673 16.92 21.64 43.05
N GLN A 674 17.79 22.65 43.07
CA GLN A 674 17.73 23.76 42.12
C GLN A 674 17.77 23.27 40.67
N MET A 675 18.39 22.11 40.40
CA MET A 675 18.58 21.56 39.06
C MET A 675 17.30 20.96 38.47
N ALA A 676 16.50 20.21 39.25
CA ALA A 676 15.22 19.71 38.75
C ALA A 676 14.24 20.86 38.45
N MET A 677 14.22 21.88 39.30
CA MET A 677 13.44 23.10 39.05
C MET A 677 13.90 23.82 37.78
N THR A 678 15.22 24.01 37.61
CA THR A 678 15.79 24.65 36.41
C THR A 678 15.43 23.86 35.15
N PHE A 679 15.54 22.53 35.19
CA PHE A 679 15.16 21.68 34.07
C PHE A 679 13.67 21.82 33.71
N GLN A 680 12.77 21.83 34.71
CA GLN A 680 11.34 22.02 34.47
C GLN A 680 11.07 23.38 33.80
N TYR A 681 11.63 24.48 34.34
CA TYR A 681 11.42 25.82 33.76
C TYR A 681 11.91 25.91 32.32
N GLU A 682 13.15 25.52 32.06
CA GLU A 682 13.75 25.58 30.72
C GLU A 682 13.01 24.67 29.72
N LEU A 683 12.55 23.48 30.16
CA LEU A 683 11.80 22.57 29.29
C LEU A 683 10.43 23.16 28.93
N LEU A 684 9.77 23.82 29.88
CA LEU A 684 8.47 24.44 29.66
C LEU A 684 8.56 25.72 28.82
N ASP A 685 9.65 26.47 28.92
CA ASP A 685 9.91 27.61 28.04
C ASP A 685 10.09 27.13 26.59
N GLU A 686 10.89 26.08 26.34
CA GLU A 686 11.05 25.50 25.00
C GLU A 686 9.76 24.84 24.47
N LEU A 687 8.95 24.26 25.37
CA LEU A 687 7.63 23.72 25.03
C LEU A 687 6.64 24.84 24.65
N ARG A 688 6.67 25.97 25.35
CA ARG A 688 5.84 27.14 25.00
C ARG A 688 6.19 27.62 23.60
N ASP A 689 7.48 27.78 23.30
CA ASP A 689 7.93 28.23 21.98
C ASP A 689 7.51 27.25 20.87
N PHE A 690 7.56 25.95 21.15
CA PHE A 690 7.03 24.94 20.23
C PHE A 690 5.52 25.04 20.05
N ALA A 691 4.76 25.12 21.14
CA ALA A 691 3.30 25.23 21.13
C ALA A 691 2.84 26.48 20.37
N ASP A 692 3.52 27.60 20.55
CA ASP A 692 3.27 28.84 19.81
C ASP A 692 3.53 28.66 18.31
N ALA A 693 4.62 27.98 17.94
CA ALA A 693 4.96 27.71 16.54
C ALA A 693 3.92 26.83 15.83
N VAL A 694 3.27 25.91 16.57
CA VAL A 694 2.18 25.05 16.07
C VAL A 694 0.78 25.60 16.38
N LYS A 695 0.70 26.83 16.91
CA LYS A 695 -0.55 27.55 17.25
C LYS A 695 -1.46 26.81 18.23
N ASP A 696 -0.87 26.15 19.22
CA ASP A 696 -1.58 25.39 20.24
C ASP A 696 -1.77 26.20 21.53
N GLU A 697 -2.82 27.04 21.57
CA GLU A 697 -3.09 27.96 22.69
C GLU A 697 -3.47 27.28 24.02
N HIS A 698 -3.85 25.99 23.98
CA HIS A 698 -4.34 25.25 25.16
C HIS A 698 -3.44 24.08 25.54
N TRP A 699 -2.13 24.18 25.23
CA TRP A 699 -1.16 23.14 25.59
C TRP A 699 -0.99 22.98 27.10
N LYS A 700 -0.97 24.09 27.86
CA LYS A 700 -0.70 24.08 29.31
C LYS A 700 -1.69 23.24 30.14
N PRO A 701 -3.03 23.39 30.01
CA PRO A 701 -3.97 22.53 30.75
C PRO A 701 -3.85 21.05 30.37
N ARG A 702 -3.58 20.75 29.09
CA ARG A 702 -3.37 19.36 28.62
C ARG A 702 -2.06 18.76 29.13
N LEU A 703 -1.03 19.58 29.36
CA LEU A 703 0.20 19.11 30.00
C LEU A 703 -0.06 18.64 31.44
N TRP A 704 -0.80 19.42 32.24
CA TRP A 704 -1.18 19.04 33.62
C TRP A 704 -1.92 17.70 33.63
N LEU A 705 -2.82 17.51 32.68
CA LEU A 705 -3.56 16.26 32.52
C LEU A 705 -2.65 15.08 32.15
N ASN A 706 -1.70 15.26 31.24
CA ASN A 706 -0.72 14.24 30.89
C ASN A 706 0.25 13.92 32.04
N THR A 707 0.69 14.91 32.81
CA THR A 707 1.52 14.67 34.01
C THR A 707 0.74 13.90 35.08
N ALA A 708 -0.54 14.21 35.30
CA ALA A 708 -1.41 13.44 36.19
C ALA A 708 -1.59 11.98 35.70
N ARG A 709 -1.74 11.78 34.38
CA ARG A 709 -1.77 10.45 33.76
C ARG A 709 -0.46 9.68 33.96
N ALA A 710 0.69 10.35 33.85
CA ALA A 710 2.01 9.77 34.10
C ALA A 710 2.14 9.30 35.56
N LEU A 711 1.78 10.15 36.53
CA LEU A 711 1.79 9.78 37.95
C LEU A 711 0.85 8.60 38.26
N THR A 712 -0.35 8.59 37.67
CA THR A 712 -1.30 7.49 37.87
C THR A 712 -0.74 6.17 37.30
N LEU A 713 -0.09 6.22 36.14
CA LEU A 713 0.61 5.07 35.56
C LEU A 713 1.74 4.58 36.47
N LEU A 714 2.52 5.50 37.04
CA LEU A 714 3.57 5.18 38.01
C LEU A 714 2.98 4.48 39.25
N SER A 715 1.88 4.99 39.81
CA SER A 715 1.15 4.35 40.92
C SER A 715 0.81 2.90 40.62
N VAL A 716 0.24 2.62 39.44
CA VAL A 716 -0.11 1.25 39.03
C VAL A 716 1.13 0.38 38.86
N ARG A 717 2.18 0.87 38.20
CA ARG A 717 3.45 0.14 37.98
C ARG A 717 4.16 -0.20 39.31
N ARG A 718 4.02 0.64 40.33
CA ARG A 718 4.52 0.39 41.68
C ARG A 718 3.67 -0.62 42.43
N PHE A 719 2.36 -0.50 42.31
CA PHE A 719 1.39 -1.33 43.00
C PHE A 719 1.35 -2.78 42.48
N MET A 720 1.49 -2.98 41.16
CA MET A 720 1.52 -4.29 40.50
C MET A 720 2.82 -4.46 39.70
N PRO A 721 3.95 -4.84 40.33
CA PRO A 721 5.18 -5.15 39.60
C PRO A 721 4.97 -6.41 38.74
N ALA A 722 5.66 -6.46 37.59
CA ALA A 722 5.70 -7.66 36.76
C ALA A 722 6.20 -8.85 37.60
N GLY A 723 5.35 -9.85 37.82
CA GLY A 723 5.61 -11.00 38.70
C GLY A 723 4.57 -11.22 39.81
N GLY A 724 3.60 -10.31 40.01
CA GLY A 724 2.39 -10.57 40.80
C GLY A 724 2.55 -10.63 42.33
N ALA A 725 3.77 -10.48 42.87
CA ALA A 725 3.99 -10.40 44.30
C ALA A 725 3.68 -8.99 44.84
N LEU A 726 2.71 -8.89 45.76
CA LEU A 726 2.47 -7.68 46.54
C LEU A 726 3.71 -7.36 47.39
N ARG A 727 4.27 -6.17 47.24
CA ARG A 727 5.37 -5.67 48.07
C ARG A 727 4.86 -5.23 49.45
N SER A 728 5.79 -4.96 50.38
CA SER A 728 5.56 -4.68 51.81
C SER A 728 4.60 -3.52 52.07
N ASN A 729 4.20 -3.33 53.34
CA ASN A 729 3.44 -2.16 53.80
C ASN A 729 4.13 -0.81 53.49
N ASP A 730 5.41 -0.76 53.12
CA ASP A 730 6.06 0.50 52.78
C ASP A 730 5.66 0.99 51.37
N ASP A 731 5.33 0.07 50.47
CA ASP A 731 4.97 0.41 49.09
C ASP A 731 3.58 1.08 48.98
N TRP A 732 2.69 0.87 49.95
CA TRP A 732 1.37 1.50 49.89
C TRP A 732 1.42 3.00 50.20
N ALA A 733 2.25 3.43 51.16
CA ALA A 733 2.40 4.84 51.52
C ALA A 733 2.95 5.63 50.32
N LEU A 734 3.89 5.01 49.61
CA LEU A 734 4.45 5.48 48.35
C LEU A 734 3.38 5.66 47.26
N VAL A 735 2.54 4.65 47.05
CA VAL A 735 1.42 4.69 46.08
C VAL A 735 0.40 5.76 46.48
N ALA A 736 0.09 5.89 47.77
CA ALA A 736 -0.83 6.90 48.28
C ALA A 736 -0.31 8.33 48.04
N MET A 737 0.98 8.56 48.21
CA MET A 737 1.65 9.83 47.90
C MET A 737 1.59 10.17 46.40
N ILE A 738 1.91 9.22 45.51
CA ILE A 738 1.80 9.44 44.05
C ILE A 738 0.34 9.74 43.64
N TYR A 739 -0.61 9.02 44.23
CA TYR A 739 -2.04 9.26 43.99
C TYR A 739 -2.48 10.64 44.48
N ALA A 740 -2.00 11.08 45.64
CA ALA A 740 -2.29 12.42 46.17
C ALA A 740 -1.77 13.54 45.27
N GLU A 741 -0.56 13.40 44.72
CA GLU A 741 -0.02 14.36 43.75
C GLU A 741 -0.77 14.37 42.42
N THR A 742 -1.23 13.19 41.97
CA THR A 742 -2.14 13.10 40.82
C THR A 742 -3.39 13.95 41.07
N VAL A 743 -4.01 13.76 42.24
CA VAL A 743 -5.23 14.48 42.63
C VAL A 743 -4.98 15.98 42.78
N ARG A 744 -3.82 16.40 43.29
CA ARG A 744 -3.42 17.82 43.35
C ARG A 744 -3.40 18.44 41.96
N LEU A 745 -2.71 17.82 41.00
CA LEU A 745 -2.63 18.33 39.62
C LEU A 745 -4.00 18.43 38.96
N LEU A 746 -4.88 17.45 39.17
CA LEU A 746 -6.25 17.48 38.63
C LEU A 746 -7.11 18.55 39.33
N SER A 747 -6.91 18.78 40.63
CA SER A 747 -7.58 19.83 41.37
C SER A 747 -7.17 21.22 40.87
N GLU A 748 -5.87 21.45 40.66
CA GLU A 748 -5.36 22.69 40.08
C GLU A 748 -5.91 22.92 38.66
N LEU A 749 -5.95 21.86 37.84
CA LEU A 749 -6.52 21.92 36.50
C LEU A 749 -8.01 22.26 36.50
N VAL A 750 -8.79 21.65 37.39
CA VAL A 750 -10.23 21.97 37.49
C VAL A 750 -10.44 23.40 37.99
N GLN A 751 -9.67 23.89 38.96
CA GLN A 751 -9.74 25.29 39.41
C GLN A 751 -9.39 26.28 38.30
N PHE A 752 -8.42 25.94 37.44
CA PHE A 752 -8.10 26.76 36.27
C PHE A 752 -9.26 26.81 35.27
N LEU A 753 -9.93 25.67 35.03
CA LEU A 753 -11.00 25.57 34.04
C LEU A 753 -12.36 26.09 34.54
N ASP A 754 -12.69 25.88 35.82
CA ASP A 754 -13.97 26.28 36.42
C ASP A 754 -13.91 27.70 37.04
N ASP A 755 -12.77 28.08 37.64
CA ASP A 755 -12.65 29.27 38.49
C ASP A 755 -11.59 30.28 37.98
N ASP A 756 -11.01 30.09 36.78
CA ASP A 756 -9.96 30.91 36.17
C ASP A 756 -8.70 31.11 37.06
N VAL A 757 -8.45 30.21 38.01
CA VAL A 757 -7.26 30.28 38.87
C VAL A 757 -6.02 29.87 38.07
N PRO A 758 -4.99 30.73 37.93
CA PRO A 758 -3.83 30.41 37.10
C PRO A 758 -3.12 29.12 37.52
N LEU A 759 -2.84 28.25 36.54
CA LEU A 759 -1.97 27.09 36.75
C LEU A 759 -0.57 27.55 37.17
N PRO A 760 0.09 26.87 38.12
CA PRO A 760 1.48 27.14 38.48
C PRO A 760 2.42 27.19 37.27
N ASN A 761 3.62 27.78 37.43
CA ASN A 761 4.57 27.84 36.31
C ASN A 761 5.15 26.47 35.95
N VAL A 762 5.26 25.57 36.93
CA VAL A 762 5.71 24.18 36.76
C VAL A 762 4.76 23.22 37.51
N PRO A 763 4.59 21.96 37.08
CA PRO A 763 3.73 21.00 37.77
C PRO A 763 4.18 20.67 39.22
N PHE A 764 5.49 20.76 39.49
CA PHE A 764 6.09 20.45 40.80
C PHE A 764 6.97 21.63 41.29
N PRO A 765 6.38 22.62 42.00
CA PRO A 765 7.08 23.87 42.36
C PRO A 765 8.01 23.81 43.59
N GLY A 766 8.17 22.66 44.27
CA GLY A 766 9.17 22.45 45.33
C GLY A 766 8.86 23.04 46.70
N ALA A 767 8.05 24.09 46.79
CA ALA A 767 7.57 24.65 48.06
C ALA A 767 6.05 24.83 48.04
N LEU A 768 5.38 24.47 49.14
CA LEU A 768 3.97 24.75 49.40
C LEU A 768 3.67 26.22 49.11
N ARG A 769 2.52 26.48 48.47
CA ARG A 769 1.85 27.78 48.52
C ARG A 769 1.89 28.29 49.98
N PRO A 770 2.15 29.59 50.20
CA PRO A 770 2.34 30.13 51.55
C PRO A 770 1.19 29.71 52.47
N THR A 771 1.56 29.29 53.68
CA THR A 771 0.67 29.06 54.83
C THR A 771 -0.22 30.26 55.12
#